data_AF-A0A2V5ZAJ9-F1
#
_entry.id   AF-A0A2V5ZAJ9-F1
#
_cell.length_a   1.000
_cell.length_b   1.000
_cell.length_c   1.000
_cell.angle_alpha   90.00
_cell.angle_beta   90.00
_cell.angle_gamma   90.00
#
_symmetry.space_group_name_H-M   'P 1'
#
loop_
_entity.id
_entity.type
_entity.pdbx_description
1 polymer ?
#
loop_
_entity_poly.entity_id
_entity_poly.type
_entity_poly.pdbx_seq_one_letter_code
_entity_poly.pdbx_strand_id
1 'polypeptide(L)'
;MKRILRSHPLHRFCAIVALTIVVAAQTCLAFDPNEWRNTQTLEVPAKGLVRVNVPAPTLDAAQPGLEDLRIVDSKGNQVPYLIERLLPDAESKIRPAEFRSTIENGATNLNLRTGSRAPLVGVSLETPATRFMKAVDIEGSNDGTTWTKLAGGDSLFRLPDGAAKLRVSFPEGAWEFLRVTIDDLGSPPVPFTGADLHKARTTAPAEPLPITIKSRDESPGTTRLALDLGAANLTLGSLRIESNEPVFTRTVTLAVPEFGNDGIRERNIADAVIYRVNMNGKNEAHLEIPLESEIHTRELLVLIQNEDSPPISIDSVRADRRLVRLTFFANQPGQYSLLSGNTQCTAPRYDLSALSGRLRNASATDVVPSALVPNPNYKPPEALAALTLTGAQIDIAKWKFRKPLPLSQSGVQQVELGPELLARSQPDQRDIRIVRGEYQLPFIFERTSLSRSIDLNAAAANDPKKPAFSRWSLKLPQTGLPIARLVCTSSSPLFHRQMRLWEEVTDERGDKFASELGRATWDQTPNSPKRDLVIELNARPQSDTLFLETDNGDNPAIDLRNFRSYYPVTRVVFKATPDPAQPVWLYYGNPDTTTPRYDLTLVAGELLKAERSTVAAGPEENLSSKPSFVGETLAGSTRYIFWGALALVVIVLLAIMSRFLPKPGQQ
;
A
#
# COMPACT_ATOMS: atom_id res chain seq x y z
N MET A 1 -53.49 49.28 61.29
CA MET A 1 -52.41 50.22 61.65
C MET A 1 -51.33 50.13 60.56
N LYS A 2 -51.06 51.26 59.89
CA LYS A 2 -49.99 51.54 58.89
C LYS A 2 -49.99 50.87 57.50
N ARG A 3 -49.50 51.69 56.56
CA ARG A 3 -49.58 51.72 55.09
C ARG A 3 -48.35 51.08 54.41
N ILE A 4 -48.59 50.49 53.23
CA ILE A 4 -47.94 50.68 51.91
C ILE A 4 -46.40 50.60 51.81
N LEU A 5 -45.85 49.73 50.94
CA LEU A 5 -45.28 50.09 49.63
C LEU A 5 -44.84 48.86 48.79
N ARG A 6 -45.12 48.93 47.48
CA ARG A 6 -44.60 48.07 46.41
C ARG A 6 -43.13 48.40 46.12
N SER A 7 -42.36 47.38 45.73
CA SER A 7 -41.31 47.52 44.72
C SER A 7 -40.97 46.15 44.09
N HIS A 8 -41.08 46.06 42.77
CA HIS A 8 -40.25 45.17 41.94
C HIS A 8 -38.93 45.92 41.66
N PRO A 9 -37.80 45.22 41.44
CA PRO A 9 -37.39 44.98 40.05
C PRO A 9 -36.56 43.71 39.77
N LEU A 10 -36.76 43.17 38.55
CA LEU A 10 -35.76 42.71 37.57
C LEU A 10 -34.49 41.98 38.08
N HIS A 11 -34.48 40.64 37.97
CA HIS A 11 -33.26 39.84 37.93
C HIS A 11 -32.61 39.91 36.53
N ARG A 12 -31.53 40.69 36.40
CA ARG A 12 -30.48 40.47 35.39
C ARG A 12 -29.32 39.75 36.08
N PHE A 13 -29.18 38.45 35.81
CA PHE A 13 -28.02 37.65 36.25
C PHE A 13 -26.86 37.88 35.27
N CYS A 14 -25.92 38.76 35.62
CA CYS A 14 -24.57 38.76 35.05
C CYS A 14 -23.74 37.75 35.82
N ALA A 15 -23.56 36.54 35.28
CA ALA A 15 -22.60 35.58 35.82
C ALA A 15 -21.21 35.86 35.22
N ILE A 16 -20.40 36.62 35.95
CA ILE A 16 -18.95 36.70 35.73
C ILE A 16 -18.35 35.40 36.27
N VAL A 17 -17.96 34.49 35.37
CA VAL A 17 -17.20 33.29 35.74
C VAL A 17 -15.74 33.69 35.87
N ALA A 18 -15.28 33.83 37.11
CA ALA A 18 -13.87 33.99 37.43
C ALA A 18 -13.14 32.65 37.18
N LEU A 19 -12.23 32.63 36.21
CA LEU A 19 -11.36 31.51 35.92
C LEU A 19 -10.20 31.51 36.93
N THR A 20 -10.31 30.71 37.98
CA THR A 20 -9.22 30.45 38.93
C THR A 20 -8.18 29.55 38.27
N ILE A 21 -7.01 30.10 37.94
CA ILE A 21 -5.85 29.35 37.46
C ILE A 21 -5.22 28.65 38.67
N VAL A 22 -5.39 27.34 38.77
CA VAL A 22 -4.60 26.51 39.68
C VAL A 22 -3.30 26.16 38.96
N VAL A 23 -2.20 26.81 39.36
CA VAL A 23 -0.85 26.44 38.91
C VAL A 23 -0.44 25.19 39.69
N ALA A 24 -0.67 24.02 39.12
CA ALA A 24 -0.06 22.79 39.61
C ALA A 24 1.40 22.75 39.15
N ALA A 25 2.33 22.95 40.08
CA ALA A 25 3.75 22.71 39.87
C ALA A 25 3.98 21.21 39.69
N GLN A 26 3.88 20.72 38.46
CA GLN A 26 4.46 19.44 38.09
C GLN A 26 5.94 19.66 37.80
N THR A 27 6.79 18.75 38.28
CA THR A 27 8.22 18.71 37.98
C THR A 27 8.42 18.58 36.46
N CYS A 28 8.50 19.71 35.77
CA CYS A 28 8.89 19.78 34.38
C CYS A 28 10.34 19.31 34.26
N LEU A 29 10.58 18.28 33.44
CA LEU A 29 11.74 18.34 32.56
C LEU A 29 11.68 19.74 31.91
N ALA A 30 12.72 20.56 32.12
CA ALA A 30 12.71 21.93 31.64
C ALA A 30 12.40 21.93 30.14
N PHE A 31 11.28 22.51 29.76
CA PHE A 31 10.91 22.65 28.36
C PHE A 31 11.99 23.51 27.67
N ASP A 32 12.75 22.92 26.74
CA ASP A 32 13.75 23.62 25.93
C ASP A 32 13.28 23.68 24.47
N PRO A 33 12.83 24.84 23.97
CA PRO A 33 12.46 25.05 22.56
C PRO A 33 13.53 24.62 21.55
N ASN A 34 14.79 24.54 21.97
CA ASN A 34 15.92 24.18 21.11
C ASN A 34 15.99 22.67 20.80
N GLU A 35 15.16 21.85 21.43
CA GLU A 35 15.03 20.42 21.08
C GLU A 35 14.14 20.19 19.84
N TRP A 36 13.46 21.24 19.33
CA TRP A 36 12.61 21.16 18.16
C TRP A 36 13.36 21.56 16.89
N ARG A 37 13.31 20.70 15.87
CA ARG A 37 14.00 20.89 14.58
C ARG A 37 13.48 22.07 13.78
N ASN A 38 12.17 22.35 13.87
CA ASN A 38 11.50 23.31 13.01
C ASN A 38 10.69 24.32 13.81
N THR A 39 10.55 25.52 13.26
CA THR A 39 9.76 26.60 13.82
C THR A 39 8.96 27.33 12.74
N GLN A 40 7.81 27.87 13.12
CA GLN A 40 6.99 28.77 12.32
C GLN A 40 6.53 29.94 13.19
N THR A 41 6.54 31.14 12.63
CA THR A 41 6.03 32.33 13.28
C THR A 41 4.50 32.39 13.18
N LEU A 42 3.85 32.75 14.29
CA LEU A 42 2.44 33.11 14.37
C LEU A 42 2.34 34.59 14.76
N GLU A 43 1.82 35.42 13.87
CA GLU A 43 1.57 36.84 14.15
C GLU A 43 0.19 37.01 14.77
N VAL A 44 0.13 37.27 16.08
CA VAL A 44 -1.13 37.40 16.81
C VAL A 44 -1.50 38.87 16.96
N PRO A 45 -2.61 39.34 16.36
CA PRO A 45 -2.93 40.77 16.30
C PRO A 45 -3.52 41.34 17.59
N ALA A 46 -4.12 40.49 18.44
CA ALA A 46 -4.78 40.91 19.68
C ALA A 46 -4.79 39.79 20.73
N LYS A 47 -4.97 40.17 21.99
CA LYS A 47 -5.27 39.23 23.08
C LYS A 47 -6.61 38.54 22.82
N GLY A 48 -6.66 37.21 22.95
CA GLY A 48 -7.89 36.44 22.79
C GLY A 48 -7.65 35.00 22.35
N LEU A 49 -8.73 34.30 21.98
CA LEU A 49 -8.61 32.99 21.36
C LEU A 49 -8.05 33.12 19.95
N VAL A 50 -7.11 32.26 19.62
CA VAL A 50 -6.45 32.15 18.32
C VAL A 50 -6.67 30.74 17.77
N ARG A 51 -6.96 30.66 16.48
CA ARG A 51 -7.12 29.41 15.72
C ARG A 51 -6.06 29.34 14.63
N VAL A 52 -5.42 28.19 14.50
CA VAL A 52 -4.38 27.92 13.50
C VAL A 52 -4.71 26.61 12.80
N ASN A 53 -4.97 26.64 11.49
CA ASN A 53 -5.01 25.41 10.70
C ASN A 53 -3.57 24.95 10.46
N VAL A 54 -3.27 23.68 10.76
CA VAL A 54 -1.93 23.12 10.67
C VAL A 54 -1.60 22.84 9.18
N PRO A 55 -0.59 23.51 8.59
CA PRO A 55 -0.20 23.29 7.20
C PRO A 55 0.33 21.88 6.95
N ALA A 56 0.27 21.41 5.70
CA ALA A 56 0.82 20.11 5.30
C ALA A 56 2.32 19.94 5.64
N PRO A 57 3.20 20.93 5.42
CA PRO A 57 4.61 20.81 5.82
C PRO A 57 4.80 20.62 7.33
N THR A 58 3.95 21.23 8.15
CA THR A 58 4.00 21.07 9.61
C THR A 58 3.53 19.68 10.04
N LEU A 59 2.46 19.16 9.41
CA LEU A 59 2.02 17.78 9.63
C LEU A 59 3.09 16.78 9.20
N ASP A 60 3.76 17.00 8.06
CA ASP A 60 4.85 16.17 7.56
C ASP A 60 6.02 16.07 8.55
N ALA A 61 6.40 17.22 9.14
CA ALA A 61 7.49 17.32 10.11
C ALA A 61 7.13 16.78 11.51
N ALA A 62 5.85 16.69 11.84
CA ALA A 62 5.36 16.28 13.16
C ALA A 62 5.28 14.75 13.33
N GLN A 63 5.18 14.31 14.58
CA GLN A 63 4.79 12.94 14.91
C GLN A 63 3.33 12.66 14.51
N PRO A 64 2.94 11.39 14.23
CA PRO A 64 1.60 11.05 13.73
C PRO A 64 0.42 11.56 14.59
N GLY A 65 0.56 11.53 15.91
CA GLY A 65 -0.44 12.02 16.85
C GLY A 65 -0.27 13.51 17.19
N LEU A 66 0.69 14.20 16.57
CA LEU A 66 1.04 15.61 16.81
C LEU A 66 1.54 15.87 18.24
N GLU A 67 2.12 14.82 18.85
CA GLU A 67 2.67 14.80 20.19
C GLU A 67 3.77 15.84 20.41
N ASP A 68 4.44 16.19 19.31
CA ASP A 68 5.57 17.10 19.26
C ASP A 68 5.23 18.49 18.78
N LEU A 69 3.97 18.86 18.62
CA LEU A 69 3.64 20.26 18.43
C LEU A 69 3.84 21.03 19.73
N ARG A 70 4.38 22.24 19.68
CA ARG A 70 4.42 23.16 20.83
C ARG A 70 4.14 24.57 20.35
N ILE A 71 3.37 25.33 21.13
CA ILE A 71 3.22 26.77 20.93
C ILE A 71 4.00 27.47 22.03
N VAL A 72 4.84 28.42 21.68
CA VAL A 72 5.59 29.25 22.64
C VAL A 72 5.30 30.73 22.44
N ASP A 73 5.23 31.48 23.54
CA ASP A 73 5.12 32.93 23.51
C ASP A 73 6.48 33.61 23.24
N SER A 74 6.47 34.93 23.09
CA SER A 74 7.69 35.73 22.86
C SER A 74 8.73 35.68 23.99
N LYS A 75 8.38 35.14 25.16
CA LYS A 75 9.28 34.92 26.30
C LYS A 75 9.81 33.49 26.37
N GLY A 76 9.42 32.62 25.42
CA GLY A 76 9.78 31.21 25.38
C GLY A 76 8.93 30.31 26.28
N ASN A 77 7.84 30.83 26.88
CA ASN A 77 6.96 30.01 27.69
C ASN A 77 6.01 29.20 26.81
N GLN A 78 5.81 27.94 27.16
CA GLN A 78 4.84 27.09 26.49
C GLN A 78 3.40 27.57 26.74
N VAL A 79 2.62 27.65 25.67
CA VAL A 79 1.21 28.07 25.68
C VAL A 79 0.32 26.83 25.53
N PRO A 80 -0.64 26.59 26.44
CA PRO A 80 -1.62 25.51 26.29
C PRO A 80 -2.50 25.67 25.05
N TYR A 81 -2.75 24.57 24.34
CA TYR A 81 -3.57 24.54 23.14
C TYR A 81 -4.39 23.25 23.04
N LEU A 82 -5.48 23.31 22.28
CA LEU A 82 -6.34 22.18 21.93
C LEU A 82 -6.09 21.78 20.48
N ILE A 83 -5.98 20.48 20.21
CA ILE A 83 -5.94 19.92 18.86
C ILE A 83 -7.36 19.46 18.49
N GLU A 84 -7.86 19.90 17.35
CA GLU A 84 -9.12 19.47 16.76
C GLU A 84 -8.88 18.92 15.36
N ARG A 85 -9.22 17.65 15.15
CA ARG A 85 -9.28 17.06 13.81
C ARG A 85 -10.69 17.30 13.26
N LEU A 86 -10.78 18.05 12.15
CA LEU A 86 -12.06 18.44 11.56
C LEU A 86 -12.53 17.35 10.60
N LEU A 87 -13.22 16.35 11.16
CA LEU A 87 -13.87 15.29 10.41
C LEU A 87 -15.37 15.57 10.28
N PRO A 88 -16.00 15.17 9.17
CA PRO A 88 -17.45 15.21 9.09
C PRO A 88 -18.03 14.21 10.10
N ASP A 89 -19.25 14.49 10.57
CA ASP A 89 -19.95 13.48 11.37
C ASP A 89 -20.18 12.23 10.52
N ALA A 90 -20.04 11.06 11.15
CA ALA A 90 -20.37 9.80 10.50
C ALA A 90 -21.82 9.86 9.98
N GLU A 91 -22.03 9.43 8.73
CA GLU A 91 -23.36 9.43 8.15
C GLU A 91 -24.27 8.52 8.97
N SER A 92 -25.29 9.12 9.61
CA SER A 92 -26.26 8.40 10.41
C SER A 92 -27.39 7.90 9.52
N LYS A 93 -27.55 6.58 9.49
CA LYS A 93 -28.68 5.90 8.83
C LYS A 93 -29.78 5.63 9.85
N ILE A 94 -31.03 5.83 9.46
CA ILE A 94 -32.20 5.41 10.23
C ILE A 94 -33.14 4.60 9.35
N ARG A 95 -33.82 3.63 9.97
CA ARG A 95 -34.91 2.92 9.30
C ARG A 95 -36.16 3.78 9.28
N PRO A 96 -36.94 3.75 8.20
CA PRO A 96 -38.27 4.34 8.21
C PRO A 96 -39.14 3.60 9.23
N ALA A 97 -40.05 4.31 9.88
CA ALA A 97 -41.04 3.73 10.79
C ALA A 97 -42.00 2.78 10.07
N GLU A 98 -42.30 3.05 8.80
CA GLU A 98 -43.07 2.15 7.95
C GLU A 98 -42.46 2.10 6.54
N PHE A 99 -42.45 0.92 5.94
CA PHE A 99 -42.05 0.67 4.57
C PHE A 99 -43.11 -0.20 3.90
N ARG A 100 -43.75 0.32 2.85
CA ARG A 100 -44.76 -0.40 2.07
C ARG A 100 -44.35 -0.39 0.61
N SER A 101 -44.28 -1.57 0.00
CA SER A 101 -44.03 -1.75 -1.42
C SER A 101 -45.31 -2.22 -2.10
N THR A 102 -45.72 -1.53 -3.17
CA THR A 102 -46.84 -1.94 -4.03
C THR A 102 -46.42 -1.88 -5.48
N ILE A 103 -46.96 -2.77 -6.31
CA ILE A 103 -46.71 -2.80 -7.75
C ILE A 103 -48.02 -2.45 -8.43
N GLU A 104 -48.06 -1.30 -9.10
CA GLU A 104 -49.28 -0.78 -9.71
C GLU A 104 -48.91 -0.02 -11.00
N ASN A 105 -49.73 -0.17 -12.05
CA ASN A 105 -49.62 0.59 -13.30
C ASN A 105 -48.22 0.57 -13.96
N GLY A 106 -47.50 -0.55 -13.87
CA GLY A 106 -46.16 -0.68 -14.47
C GLY A 106 -45.05 0.01 -13.67
N ALA A 107 -45.29 0.32 -12.39
CA ALA A 107 -44.29 0.86 -11.48
C ALA A 107 -44.32 0.17 -10.12
N THR A 108 -43.16 0.09 -9.47
CA THR A 108 -43.02 -0.27 -8.06
C THR A 108 -43.02 1.01 -7.22
N ASN A 109 -44.05 1.19 -6.40
CA ASN A 109 -44.19 2.32 -5.49
C ASN A 109 -43.75 1.91 -4.08
N LEU A 110 -42.72 2.58 -3.55
CA LEU A 110 -42.28 2.42 -2.17
C LEU A 110 -42.77 3.64 -1.38
N ASN A 111 -43.70 3.41 -0.48
CA ASN A 111 -44.22 4.43 0.43
C ASN A 111 -43.55 4.26 1.81
N LEU A 112 -42.83 5.28 2.23
CA LEU A 112 -42.07 5.30 3.47
C LEU A 112 -42.66 6.36 4.41
N ARG A 113 -42.91 5.97 5.66
CA ARG A 113 -43.10 6.91 6.76
C ARG A 113 -41.79 7.01 7.51
N THR A 114 -41.17 8.17 7.54
CA THR A 114 -39.80 8.31 8.02
C THR A 114 -39.70 8.13 9.53
N GLY A 115 -40.70 8.58 10.29
CA GLY A 115 -40.68 8.58 11.76
C GLY A 115 -39.61 9.50 12.35
N SER A 116 -39.10 10.45 11.56
CA SER A 116 -38.02 11.35 11.96
C SER A 116 -38.25 12.74 11.39
N ARG A 117 -38.01 13.76 12.22
CA ARG A 117 -37.97 15.17 11.80
C ARG A 117 -36.55 15.68 11.50
N ALA A 118 -35.54 14.83 11.65
CA ALA A 118 -34.17 15.20 11.28
C ALA A 118 -34.10 15.45 9.75
N PRO A 119 -33.33 16.45 9.30
CA PRO A 119 -33.09 16.65 7.87
C PRO A 119 -32.46 15.40 7.24
N LEU A 120 -32.98 15.00 6.09
CA LEU A 120 -32.55 13.85 5.29
C LEU A 120 -31.94 14.35 3.98
N VAL A 121 -30.96 13.60 3.46
CA VAL A 121 -30.23 13.91 2.21
C VAL A 121 -30.30 12.79 1.18
N GLY A 122 -30.95 11.68 1.52
CA GLY A 122 -31.08 10.55 0.62
C GLY A 122 -31.80 9.35 1.23
N VAL A 123 -32.11 8.39 0.38
CA VAL A 123 -32.61 7.06 0.77
C VAL A 123 -31.81 5.99 0.02
N SER A 124 -31.31 4.99 0.74
CA SER A 124 -30.79 3.75 0.15
C SER A 124 -31.85 2.67 0.21
N LEU A 125 -32.06 1.96 -0.89
CA LEU A 125 -33.01 0.86 -0.96
C LEU A 125 -32.32 -0.49 -0.79
N GLU A 126 -33.00 -1.41 -0.12
CA GLU A 126 -32.54 -2.78 0.08
C GLU A 126 -33.25 -3.72 -0.88
N THR A 127 -32.49 -4.61 -1.51
CA THR A 127 -33.05 -5.65 -2.38
C THR A 127 -32.14 -6.87 -2.43
N PRO A 128 -32.70 -8.10 -2.41
CA PRO A 128 -31.94 -9.32 -2.70
C PRO A 128 -31.60 -9.47 -4.19
N ALA A 129 -32.15 -8.64 -5.08
CA ALA A 129 -31.84 -8.72 -6.49
C ALA A 129 -30.35 -8.48 -6.74
N THR A 130 -29.69 -9.42 -7.39
CA THR A 130 -28.26 -9.36 -7.70
C THR A 130 -27.96 -8.65 -9.00
N ARG A 131 -28.97 -8.49 -9.86
CA ARG A 131 -28.87 -7.77 -11.13
C ARG A 131 -30.19 -7.08 -11.45
N PHE A 132 -30.15 -5.77 -11.63
CA PHE A 132 -31.28 -5.00 -12.15
C PHE A 132 -30.85 -3.62 -12.58
N MET A 133 -31.74 -2.95 -13.33
CA MET A 133 -31.60 -1.57 -13.75
C MET A 133 -32.99 -0.96 -13.85
N LYS A 134 -33.20 0.17 -13.15
CA LYS A 134 -34.49 0.86 -13.09
C LYS A 134 -34.30 2.37 -13.04
N ALA A 135 -35.21 3.12 -13.65
CA ALA A 135 -35.33 4.55 -13.41
C ALA A 135 -36.11 4.78 -12.12
N VAL A 136 -35.80 5.86 -11.40
CA VAL A 136 -36.45 6.20 -10.14
C VAL A 136 -36.75 7.69 -10.02
N ASP A 137 -37.93 7.97 -9.48
CA ASP A 137 -38.37 9.27 -9.02
C ASP A 137 -38.58 9.23 -7.50
N ILE A 138 -38.31 10.34 -6.81
CA ILE A 138 -38.57 10.46 -5.39
C ILE A 138 -39.30 11.77 -5.06
N GLU A 139 -40.33 11.64 -4.25
CA GLU A 139 -41.17 12.73 -3.76
C GLU A 139 -41.20 12.75 -2.24
N GLY A 140 -41.32 13.95 -1.66
CA GLY A 140 -41.44 14.18 -0.23
C GLY A 140 -42.75 14.87 0.14
N SER A 141 -43.29 14.53 1.31
CA SER A 141 -44.50 15.14 1.85
C SER A 141 -44.41 15.22 3.39
N ASN A 142 -45.08 16.23 3.96
CA ASN A 142 -45.21 16.40 5.41
C ASN A 142 -46.66 16.17 5.91
N ASP A 143 -47.64 16.12 5.01
CA ASP A 143 -49.06 15.93 5.30
C ASP A 143 -49.61 14.61 4.72
N GLY A 144 -48.84 13.93 3.86
CA GLY A 144 -49.24 12.72 3.14
C GLY A 144 -50.12 12.98 1.90
N THR A 145 -50.54 14.22 1.68
CA THR A 145 -51.46 14.61 0.61
C THR A 145 -50.82 15.49 -0.45
N THR A 146 -49.93 16.40 -0.06
CA THR A 146 -49.20 17.31 -0.93
C THR A 146 -47.79 16.78 -1.14
N TRP A 147 -47.45 16.46 -2.38
CA TRP A 147 -46.18 15.82 -2.73
C TRP A 147 -45.29 16.77 -3.54
N THR A 148 -44.02 16.86 -3.14
CA THR A 148 -43.01 17.67 -3.81
C THR A 148 -41.96 16.75 -4.41
N LYS A 149 -41.69 16.88 -5.71
CA LYS A 149 -40.63 16.13 -6.38
C LYS A 149 -39.26 16.57 -5.85
N LEU A 150 -38.50 15.64 -5.28
CA LEU A 150 -37.18 15.90 -4.68
C LEU A 150 -36.05 15.56 -5.65
N ALA A 151 -36.19 14.47 -6.40
CA ALA A 151 -35.31 14.09 -7.50
C ALA A 151 -36.08 13.25 -8.52
N GLY A 152 -35.60 13.17 -9.77
CA GLY A 152 -36.24 12.32 -10.76
C GLY A 152 -35.45 12.01 -12.02
N GLY A 153 -35.82 10.91 -12.65
CA GLY A 153 -35.09 10.23 -13.71
C GLY A 153 -33.72 9.75 -13.24
N ASP A 154 -33.53 9.54 -11.94
CA ASP A 154 -32.29 9.00 -11.40
C ASP A 154 -32.23 7.48 -11.69
N SER A 155 -31.06 6.89 -11.52
CA SER A 155 -30.81 5.49 -11.85
C SER A 155 -30.62 4.64 -10.58
N LEU A 156 -31.33 3.52 -10.49
CA LEU A 156 -31.05 2.46 -9.52
C LEU A 156 -30.60 1.20 -10.24
N PHE A 157 -29.47 0.65 -9.82
CA PHE A 157 -28.95 -0.55 -10.45
C PHE A 157 -28.02 -1.33 -9.53
N ARG A 158 -27.89 -2.60 -9.88
CA ARG A 158 -26.81 -3.47 -9.47
C ARG A 158 -26.40 -4.28 -10.70
N LEU A 159 -25.13 -4.19 -11.07
CA LEU A 159 -24.54 -4.90 -12.19
C LEU A 159 -23.67 -6.07 -11.68
N PRO A 160 -23.47 -7.14 -12.47
CA PRO A 160 -22.68 -8.29 -12.04
C PRO A 160 -21.19 -8.00 -11.79
N ASP A 161 -20.67 -6.92 -12.36
CA ASP A 161 -19.28 -6.46 -12.26
C ASP A 161 -19.02 -5.62 -10.99
N GLY A 162 -19.98 -5.56 -10.06
CA GLY A 162 -19.87 -4.87 -8.79
C GLY A 162 -20.35 -3.41 -8.82
N ALA A 163 -20.57 -2.81 -9.99
CA ALA A 163 -21.13 -1.46 -10.07
C ALA A 163 -22.57 -1.45 -9.51
N ALA A 164 -22.83 -0.60 -8.53
CA ALA A 164 -24.14 -0.50 -7.91
C ALA A 164 -24.45 0.94 -7.46
N LYS A 165 -25.68 1.37 -7.73
CA LYS A 165 -26.27 2.60 -7.20
C LYS A 165 -27.62 2.24 -6.60
N LEU A 166 -27.67 2.16 -5.27
CA LEU A 166 -28.88 1.87 -4.50
C LEU A 166 -29.38 3.08 -3.70
N ARG A 167 -28.63 4.18 -3.75
CA ARG A 167 -28.95 5.44 -3.07
C ARG A 167 -29.50 6.43 -4.08
N VAL A 168 -30.64 7.03 -3.73
CA VAL A 168 -31.17 8.23 -4.37
C VAL A 168 -30.88 9.39 -3.44
N SER A 169 -30.09 10.37 -3.90
CA SER A 169 -29.78 11.57 -3.14
C SER A 169 -30.72 12.70 -3.51
N PHE A 170 -31.05 13.56 -2.55
CA PHE A 170 -31.95 14.70 -2.75
C PHE A 170 -31.55 15.89 -1.86
N PRO A 171 -32.02 17.13 -2.16
CA PRO A 171 -31.72 18.29 -1.33
C PRO A 171 -32.09 18.08 0.14
N GLU A 172 -31.25 18.58 1.05
CA GLU A 172 -31.47 18.45 2.49
C GLU A 172 -32.85 18.97 2.90
N GLY A 173 -33.64 18.14 3.58
CA GLY A 173 -34.97 18.53 4.06
C GLY A 173 -35.57 17.54 5.05
N ALA A 174 -36.47 18.03 5.90
CA ALA A 174 -37.25 17.20 6.81
C ALA A 174 -38.55 16.76 6.13
N TRP A 175 -38.79 15.45 6.10
CA TRP A 175 -39.92 14.82 5.41
C TRP A 175 -40.56 13.76 6.30
N GLU A 176 -41.85 13.88 6.61
CA GLU A 176 -42.60 12.82 7.34
C GLU A 176 -42.85 11.60 6.44
N PHE A 177 -43.07 11.84 5.14
CA PHE A 177 -43.32 10.81 4.14
C PHE A 177 -42.39 10.97 2.95
N LEU A 178 -41.90 9.83 2.46
CA LEU A 178 -41.19 9.73 1.18
C LEU A 178 -41.91 8.72 0.30
N ARG A 179 -41.99 9.02 -1.00
CA ARG A 179 -42.50 8.10 -2.02
C ARG A 179 -41.42 7.92 -3.07
N VAL A 180 -41.05 6.68 -3.30
CA VAL A 180 -40.07 6.30 -4.32
C VAL A 180 -40.80 5.52 -5.39
N THR A 181 -40.85 6.06 -6.60
CA THR A 181 -41.53 5.47 -7.75
C THR A 181 -40.48 4.91 -8.68
N ILE A 182 -40.48 3.60 -8.84
CA ILE A 182 -39.52 2.87 -9.66
C ILE A 182 -40.21 2.40 -10.94
N ASP A 183 -39.64 2.77 -12.08
CA ASP A 183 -40.20 2.43 -13.39
C ASP A 183 -39.94 0.95 -13.73
N ASP A 184 -41.02 0.17 -13.83
CA ASP A 184 -40.97 -1.23 -14.26
C ASP A 184 -41.31 -1.41 -15.75
N LEU A 185 -41.49 -0.32 -16.50
CA LEU A 185 -41.68 -0.39 -17.94
C LEU A 185 -40.38 -0.89 -18.59
N GLY A 186 -40.47 -2.02 -19.28
CA GLY A 186 -39.35 -2.62 -20.01
C GLY A 186 -38.54 -3.67 -19.22
N SER A 187 -38.83 -3.95 -17.95
CA SER A 187 -38.23 -5.09 -17.23
C SER A 187 -39.08 -5.53 -16.02
N PRO A 188 -39.04 -6.82 -15.60
CA PRO A 188 -39.81 -7.30 -14.45
C PRO A 188 -39.56 -6.48 -13.17
N PRO A 189 -40.56 -6.32 -12.29
CA PRO A 189 -40.40 -5.65 -11.00
C PRO A 189 -39.27 -6.23 -10.15
N VAL A 190 -38.60 -5.36 -9.39
CA VAL A 190 -37.50 -5.73 -8.49
C VAL A 190 -38.03 -5.76 -7.05
N PRO A 191 -37.78 -6.85 -6.27
CA PRO A 191 -38.24 -6.91 -4.90
C PRO A 191 -37.41 -5.99 -4.01
N PHE A 192 -37.93 -4.81 -3.68
CA PHE A 192 -37.33 -3.95 -2.66
C PHE A 192 -37.91 -4.27 -1.29
N THR A 193 -37.05 -4.66 -0.36
CA THR A 193 -37.41 -5.24 0.93
C THR A 193 -37.27 -4.29 2.10
N GLY A 194 -36.65 -3.13 1.89
CA GLY A 194 -36.39 -2.15 2.94
C GLY A 194 -35.72 -0.89 2.41
N ALA A 195 -35.44 0.03 3.33
CA ALA A 195 -34.72 1.25 3.04
C ALA A 195 -33.97 1.78 4.28
N ASP A 196 -32.86 2.47 4.04
CA ASP A 196 -32.14 3.29 5.02
C ASP A 196 -32.25 4.77 4.61
N LEU A 197 -32.73 5.60 5.52
CA LEU A 197 -32.78 7.05 5.36
C LEU A 197 -31.46 7.65 5.83
N HIS A 198 -30.84 8.49 5.01
CA HIS A 198 -29.57 9.13 5.32
C HIS A 198 -29.82 10.52 5.90
N LYS A 199 -29.42 10.73 7.15
CA LYS A 199 -29.50 12.04 7.79
C LYS A 199 -28.45 12.98 7.21
N ALA A 200 -28.78 14.26 7.16
CA ALA A 200 -27.79 15.30 6.92
C ALA A 200 -26.66 15.21 7.95
N ARG A 201 -25.43 15.37 7.48
CA ARG A 201 -24.22 15.39 8.31
C ARG A 201 -23.62 16.78 8.31
N THR A 202 -22.93 17.14 9.39
CA THR A 202 -22.11 18.35 9.38
C THR A 202 -20.95 18.15 8.39
N THR A 203 -20.75 19.10 7.49
CA THR A 203 -19.60 19.08 6.59
C THR A 203 -18.35 19.52 7.36
N ALA A 204 -17.22 18.89 7.07
CA ALA A 204 -15.93 19.36 7.53
C ALA A 204 -15.22 20.13 6.42
N PRO A 205 -14.48 21.20 6.76
CA PRO A 205 -13.63 21.86 5.80
C PRO A 205 -12.61 20.88 5.23
N ALA A 206 -12.35 21.02 3.93
CA ALA A 206 -11.34 20.28 3.21
C ALA A 206 -10.54 21.21 2.32
N GLU A 207 -9.28 20.86 2.09
CA GLU A 207 -8.39 21.53 1.17
C GLU A 207 -7.99 20.55 0.06
N PRO A 208 -7.97 20.98 -1.23
CA PRO A 208 -7.40 20.18 -2.29
C PRO A 208 -5.95 19.80 -1.97
N LEU A 209 -5.63 18.53 -2.18
CA LEU A 209 -4.28 17.99 -2.02
C LEU A 209 -3.72 17.66 -3.41
N PRO A 210 -2.64 18.34 -3.85
CA PRO A 210 -1.95 17.97 -5.07
C PRO A 210 -1.38 16.57 -4.95
N ILE A 211 -1.70 15.70 -5.92
CA ILE A 211 -1.22 14.32 -5.97
C ILE A 211 -0.29 14.17 -7.18
N THR A 212 0.86 13.55 -6.95
CA THR A 212 1.79 13.17 -8.04
C THR A 212 1.79 11.66 -8.21
N ILE A 213 1.60 11.16 -9.44
CA ILE A 213 1.79 9.74 -9.75
C ILE A 213 3.30 9.49 -9.91
N LYS A 214 3.93 8.84 -8.94
CA LYS A 214 5.36 8.49 -8.96
C LYS A 214 5.68 7.35 -9.90
N SER A 215 4.82 6.33 -9.92
CA SER A 215 4.94 5.20 -10.85
C SER A 215 3.57 4.67 -11.24
N ARG A 216 3.52 4.11 -12.43
CA ARG A 216 2.41 3.32 -12.96
C ARG A 216 3.00 2.03 -13.50
N ASP A 217 2.58 0.90 -12.94
CA ASP A 217 3.11 -0.41 -13.26
C ASP A 217 1.96 -1.30 -13.72
N GLU A 218 2.07 -1.85 -14.92
CA GLU A 218 1.08 -2.75 -15.49
C GLU A 218 1.52 -4.20 -15.29
N SER A 219 0.63 -5.00 -14.73
CA SER A 219 0.80 -6.45 -14.62
C SER A 219 -0.45 -7.17 -15.12
N PRO A 220 -0.37 -8.48 -15.44
CA PRO A 220 -1.53 -9.22 -15.92
C PRO A 220 -2.73 -9.03 -14.99
N GLY A 221 -3.81 -8.44 -15.53
CA GLY A 221 -5.05 -8.16 -14.81
C GLY A 221 -5.04 -7.01 -13.80
N THR A 222 -3.93 -6.28 -13.62
CA THR A 222 -3.84 -5.24 -12.57
C THR A 222 -2.95 -4.06 -12.97
N THR A 223 -3.47 -2.84 -12.81
CA THR A 223 -2.68 -1.60 -12.83
C THR A 223 -2.36 -1.19 -11.40
N ARG A 224 -1.09 -0.89 -11.10
CA ARG A 224 -0.68 -0.34 -9.81
C ARG A 224 -0.16 1.08 -9.97
N LEU A 225 -0.62 2.00 -9.13
CA LEU A 225 -0.08 3.35 -9.01
C LEU A 225 0.59 3.54 -7.65
N ALA A 226 1.73 4.22 -7.64
CA ALA A 226 2.31 4.82 -6.45
C ALA A 226 2.06 6.33 -6.48
N LEU A 227 1.32 6.85 -5.50
CA LEU A 227 0.96 8.25 -5.39
C LEU A 227 1.79 8.93 -4.29
N ASP A 228 2.38 10.09 -4.59
CA ASP A 228 2.93 11.00 -3.58
C ASP A 228 1.84 11.96 -3.11
N LEU A 229 1.58 11.96 -1.81
CA LEU A 229 0.67 12.87 -1.12
C LEU A 229 1.31 14.23 -0.82
N GLY A 230 2.62 14.39 -1.06
CA GLY A 230 3.37 15.62 -0.81
C GLY A 230 3.72 15.86 0.67
N ALA A 231 3.03 15.21 1.60
CA ALA A 231 3.26 15.25 3.05
C ALA A 231 2.75 13.98 3.74
N ALA A 232 3.37 13.63 4.87
CA ALA A 232 2.91 12.59 5.79
C ALA A 232 1.89 13.14 6.81
N ASN A 233 1.29 12.22 7.57
CA ASN A 233 0.34 12.49 8.67
C ASN A 233 -0.89 13.31 8.23
N LEU A 234 -1.36 13.09 7.00
CA LEU A 234 -2.54 13.76 6.45
C LEU A 234 -3.79 12.95 6.76
N THR A 235 -4.92 13.61 6.98
CA THR A 235 -6.23 12.95 6.99
C THR A 235 -6.86 13.12 5.62
N LEU A 236 -6.94 12.07 4.80
CA LEU A 236 -7.54 12.15 3.47
C LEU A 236 -9.06 12.06 3.56
N GLY A 237 -9.76 13.00 2.91
CA GLY A 237 -11.22 13.01 2.80
C GLY A 237 -11.68 12.02 1.73
N SER A 238 -11.31 12.27 0.47
CA SER A 238 -11.52 11.34 -0.64
C SER A 238 -10.34 11.29 -1.62
N LEU A 239 -10.35 10.24 -2.46
CA LEU A 239 -9.48 10.08 -3.62
C LEU A 239 -10.34 9.96 -4.88
N ARG A 240 -10.10 10.78 -5.89
CA ARG A 240 -10.81 10.75 -7.17
C ARG A 240 -9.87 10.36 -8.30
N ILE A 241 -10.23 9.32 -9.06
CA ILE A 241 -9.48 8.84 -10.22
C ILE A 241 -10.25 9.26 -11.47
N GLU A 242 -9.72 10.24 -12.20
CA GLU A 242 -10.36 10.77 -13.40
C GLU A 242 -9.94 9.98 -14.64
N SER A 243 -10.94 9.60 -15.43
CA SER A 243 -10.79 8.92 -16.71
C SER A 243 -11.81 9.45 -17.70
N ASN A 244 -11.40 9.60 -18.96
CA ASN A 244 -12.26 9.97 -20.07
C ASN A 244 -12.89 8.77 -20.80
N GLU A 245 -12.59 7.54 -20.36
CA GLU A 245 -13.20 6.34 -20.96
C GLU A 245 -14.73 6.35 -20.84
N PRO A 246 -15.47 6.06 -21.91
CA PRO A 246 -16.92 6.27 -21.93
C PRO A 246 -17.69 5.29 -21.04
N VAL A 247 -17.21 4.04 -20.89
CA VAL A 247 -17.85 3.00 -20.09
C VAL A 247 -16.78 2.08 -19.50
N PHE A 248 -16.79 1.90 -18.17
CA PHE A 248 -15.96 0.93 -17.47
C PHE A 248 -16.49 0.66 -16.07
N THR A 249 -16.06 -0.46 -15.48
CA THR A 249 -16.17 -0.76 -14.05
C THR A 249 -14.84 -1.35 -13.60
N ARG A 250 -14.29 -0.88 -12.48
CA ARG A 250 -13.03 -1.38 -11.92
C ARG A 250 -13.12 -1.44 -10.39
N THR A 251 -12.70 -2.56 -9.82
CA THR A 251 -12.41 -2.66 -8.39
C THR A 251 -11.08 -1.98 -8.11
N VAL A 252 -11.04 -1.18 -7.05
CA VAL A 252 -9.87 -0.41 -6.62
C VAL A 252 -9.59 -0.73 -5.16
N THR A 253 -8.35 -1.13 -4.88
CA THR A 253 -7.84 -1.27 -3.51
C THR A 253 -6.84 -0.15 -3.25
N LEU A 254 -7.02 0.55 -2.13
CA LEU A 254 -6.10 1.55 -1.62
C LEU A 254 -5.28 0.95 -0.49
N ALA A 255 -3.96 1.14 -0.53
CA ALA A 255 -3.05 0.59 0.47
C ALA A 255 -1.94 1.59 0.84
N VAL A 256 -1.34 1.41 2.02
CA VAL A 256 -0.21 2.20 2.51
C VAL A 256 0.96 1.29 2.90
N PRO A 257 2.21 1.74 2.77
CA PRO A 257 3.34 0.98 3.28
C PRO A 257 3.31 1.00 4.82
N GLU A 258 3.40 -0.17 5.44
CA GLU A 258 3.46 -0.36 6.88
C GLU A 258 4.66 -1.22 7.25
N PHE A 259 5.30 -0.89 8.37
CA PHE A 259 6.36 -1.71 8.94
C PHE A 259 5.78 -2.78 9.86
N GLY A 260 6.12 -4.05 9.61
CA GLY A 260 5.81 -5.19 10.47
C GLY A 260 7.06 -6.01 10.82
N ASN A 261 6.86 -7.17 11.46
CA ASN A 261 7.95 -8.02 11.96
C ASN A 261 8.95 -8.46 10.89
N ASP A 262 8.50 -8.66 9.64
CA ASP A 262 9.32 -9.15 8.52
C ASP A 262 9.69 -8.04 7.52
N GLY A 263 9.51 -6.78 7.91
CA GLY A 263 9.81 -5.59 7.10
C GLY A 263 8.60 -4.81 6.64
N ILE A 264 8.76 -4.03 5.57
CA ILE A 264 7.73 -3.17 4.99
C ILE A 264 6.79 -4.01 4.11
N ARG A 265 5.49 -3.89 4.34
CA ARG A 265 4.41 -4.51 3.57
C ARG A 265 3.35 -3.49 3.21
N GLU A 266 2.57 -3.79 2.19
CA GLU A 266 1.41 -2.98 1.82
C GLU A 266 0.20 -3.41 2.66
N ARG A 267 -0.40 -2.48 3.41
CA ARG A 267 -1.64 -2.72 4.16
C ARG A 267 -2.80 -2.04 3.45
N ASN A 268 -3.83 -2.82 3.13
CA ASN A 268 -5.08 -2.30 2.58
C ASN A 268 -5.77 -1.39 3.59
N ILE A 269 -6.22 -0.23 3.13
CA ILE A 269 -6.95 0.77 3.94
C ILE A 269 -8.38 1.00 3.42
N ALA A 270 -8.66 0.72 2.15
CA ALA A 270 -9.99 0.81 1.58
C ALA A 270 -10.11 -0.03 0.30
N ASP A 271 -11.33 -0.51 0.05
CA ASP A 271 -11.73 -1.13 -1.22
C ASP A 271 -12.92 -0.36 -1.77
N ALA A 272 -12.95 -0.17 -3.09
CA ALA A 272 -14.00 0.57 -3.77
C ALA A 272 -14.24 0.02 -5.18
N VAL A 273 -15.32 0.45 -5.80
CA VAL A 273 -15.59 0.22 -7.22
C VAL A 273 -15.73 1.58 -7.88
N ILE A 274 -14.90 1.87 -8.87
CA ILE A 274 -15.09 3.03 -9.74
C ILE A 274 -15.76 2.59 -11.04
N TYR A 275 -16.67 3.40 -11.55
CA TYR A 275 -17.37 3.07 -12.78
C TYR A 275 -17.82 4.31 -13.56
N ARG A 276 -18.02 4.11 -14.86
CA ARG A 276 -18.86 4.93 -15.71
C ARG A 276 -19.73 4.01 -16.53
N VAL A 277 -21.04 4.22 -16.54
CA VAL A 277 -21.99 3.41 -17.28
C VAL A 277 -22.98 4.31 -18.01
N ASN A 278 -23.42 3.92 -19.20
CA ASN A 278 -24.51 4.59 -19.89
C ASN A 278 -25.84 3.89 -19.55
N MET A 279 -26.81 4.67 -19.12
CA MET A 279 -28.11 4.24 -18.63
C MET A 279 -29.21 5.04 -19.34
N ASN A 280 -29.92 4.41 -20.29
CA ASN A 280 -30.99 5.04 -21.06
C ASN A 280 -30.59 6.40 -21.67
N GLY A 281 -29.35 6.52 -22.16
CA GLY A 281 -28.81 7.77 -22.70
C GLY A 281 -28.22 8.74 -21.67
N LYS A 282 -28.29 8.44 -20.36
CA LYS A 282 -27.62 9.18 -19.29
C LYS A 282 -26.30 8.52 -18.92
N ASN A 283 -25.24 9.30 -18.75
CA ASN A 283 -23.97 8.79 -18.24
C ASN A 283 -23.95 8.90 -16.72
N GLU A 284 -23.93 7.76 -16.04
CA GLU A 284 -23.71 7.67 -14.59
C GLU A 284 -22.23 7.39 -14.33
N ALA A 285 -21.62 8.08 -13.38
CA ALA A 285 -20.21 7.89 -13.03
C ALA A 285 -19.99 7.97 -11.52
N HIS A 286 -19.18 7.05 -11.01
CA HIS A 286 -18.69 7.05 -9.64
C HIS A 286 -17.17 6.88 -9.69
N LEU A 287 -16.45 7.98 -9.52
CA LEU A 287 -14.99 8.06 -9.68
C LEU A 287 -14.27 8.47 -8.40
N GLU A 288 -15.03 8.66 -7.32
CA GLU A 288 -14.56 9.17 -6.04
C GLU A 288 -14.66 8.09 -4.97
N ILE A 289 -13.56 7.86 -4.27
CA ILE A 289 -13.41 6.89 -3.21
C ILE A 289 -13.36 7.66 -1.89
N PRO A 290 -14.44 7.66 -1.08
CA PRO A 290 -14.42 8.28 0.24
C PRO A 290 -13.51 7.48 1.18
N LEU A 291 -12.70 8.17 1.98
CA LEU A 291 -11.69 7.58 2.87
C LEU A 291 -11.87 8.00 4.33
N GLU A 292 -11.93 9.30 4.59
CA GLU A 292 -11.94 9.90 5.94
C GLU A 292 -10.90 9.27 6.90
N SER A 293 -9.69 9.00 6.39
CA SER A 293 -8.69 8.17 7.05
C SER A 293 -7.36 8.90 7.22
N GLU A 294 -6.67 8.63 8.33
CA GLU A 294 -5.32 9.15 8.58
C GLU A 294 -4.26 8.33 7.86
N ILE A 295 -3.45 9.01 7.07
CA ILE A 295 -2.35 8.46 6.30
C ILE A 295 -1.04 9.00 6.89
N HIS A 296 -0.31 8.14 7.57
CA HIS A 296 0.94 8.50 8.26
C HIS A 296 2.18 8.49 7.35
N THR A 297 2.01 8.08 6.09
CA THR A 297 3.04 7.99 5.06
C THR A 297 2.88 9.09 4.02
N ARG A 298 3.93 9.36 3.25
CA ARG A 298 3.86 10.23 2.06
C ARG A 298 3.32 9.51 0.83
N GLU A 299 3.31 8.18 0.87
CA GLU A 299 2.93 7.33 -0.26
C GLU A 299 1.56 6.66 0.00
N LEU A 300 0.71 6.71 -1.02
CA LEU A 300 -0.54 5.96 -1.13
C LEU A 300 -0.48 5.07 -2.38
N LEU A 301 -0.84 3.80 -2.23
CA LEU A 301 -0.82 2.82 -3.30
C LEU A 301 -2.24 2.57 -3.79
N VAL A 302 -2.41 2.52 -5.12
CA VAL A 302 -3.69 2.24 -5.76
C VAL A 302 -3.53 1.00 -6.63
N LEU A 303 -4.31 -0.04 -6.37
CA LEU A 303 -4.39 -1.23 -7.19
C LEU A 303 -5.74 -1.26 -7.90
N ILE A 304 -5.72 -1.18 -9.23
CA ILE A 304 -6.92 -1.21 -10.08
C ILE A 304 -6.97 -2.59 -10.72
N GLN A 305 -8.00 -3.36 -10.40
CA GLN A 305 -8.22 -4.68 -11.01
C GLN A 305 -8.84 -4.51 -12.38
N ASN A 306 -8.07 -4.82 -13.42
CA ASN A 306 -8.50 -4.78 -14.81
C ASN A 306 -9.11 -6.12 -15.26
N GLU A 307 -8.77 -7.22 -14.59
CA GLU A 307 -9.14 -8.57 -15.00
C GLU A 307 -8.75 -8.83 -16.47
N ASP A 308 -9.70 -9.22 -17.31
CA ASP A 308 -9.50 -9.43 -18.75
C ASP A 308 -9.57 -8.13 -19.58
N SER A 309 -9.88 -6.99 -18.96
CA SER A 309 -9.98 -5.71 -19.65
C SER A 309 -8.60 -5.05 -19.80
N PRO A 310 -8.40 -4.18 -20.81
CA PRO A 310 -7.21 -3.36 -20.86
C PRO A 310 -7.13 -2.40 -19.64
N PRO A 311 -5.92 -1.98 -19.26
CA PRO A 311 -5.71 -0.91 -18.29
C PRO A 311 -6.52 0.34 -18.66
N ILE A 312 -7.19 0.94 -17.68
CA ILE A 312 -7.96 2.16 -17.94
C ILE A 312 -7.05 3.37 -18.19
N SER A 313 -7.54 4.32 -19.00
CA SER A 313 -6.95 5.65 -19.08
C SER A 313 -7.11 6.37 -17.73
N ILE A 314 -6.07 7.09 -17.30
CA ILE A 314 -6.07 7.87 -16.06
C ILE A 314 -5.56 9.25 -16.42
N ASP A 315 -6.47 10.22 -16.46
CA ASP A 315 -6.17 11.60 -16.85
C ASP A 315 -5.58 12.37 -15.67
N SER A 316 -6.14 12.19 -14.47
CA SER A 316 -5.60 12.74 -13.24
C SER A 316 -6.05 11.97 -12.00
N VAL A 317 -5.30 12.12 -10.92
CA VAL A 317 -5.71 11.68 -9.59
C VAL A 317 -5.77 12.92 -8.70
N ARG A 318 -6.89 13.09 -7.99
CA ARG A 318 -7.12 14.22 -7.08
C ARG A 318 -7.46 13.71 -5.71
N ALA A 319 -7.05 14.42 -4.67
CA ALA A 319 -7.49 14.15 -3.32
C ALA A 319 -7.84 15.46 -2.62
N ASP A 320 -8.59 15.35 -1.54
CA ASP A 320 -8.72 16.41 -0.55
C ASP A 320 -8.26 15.90 0.81
N ARG A 321 -7.77 16.83 1.64
CA ARG A 321 -7.41 16.55 3.02
C ARG A 321 -8.32 17.29 3.99
N ARG A 322 -8.62 16.64 5.10
CA ARG A 322 -9.26 17.24 6.28
C ARG A 322 -8.25 18.06 7.06
N LEU A 323 -8.74 19.12 7.70
CA LEU A 323 -7.89 20.05 8.42
C LEU A 323 -7.70 19.62 9.88
N VAL A 324 -6.48 19.83 10.38
CA VAL A 324 -6.18 19.83 11.80
C VAL A 324 -6.09 21.27 12.27
N ARG A 325 -6.73 21.58 13.39
CA ARG A 325 -6.76 22.92 13.97
C ARG A 325 -6.15 22.91 15.36
N LEU A 326 -5.32 23.92 15.63
CA LEU A 326 -4.89 24.27 16.98
C LEU A 326 -5.69 25.48 17.46
N THR A 327 -6.22 25.40 18.69
CA THR A 327 -6.90 26.53 19.35
C THR A 327 -6.19 26.84 20.65
N PHE A 328 -5.74 28.09 20.85
CA PHE A 328 -5.08 28.52 22.08
C PHE A 328 -5.52 29.92 22.50
N PHE A 329 -5.23 30.31 23.74
CA PHE A 329 -5.48 31.67 24.23
C PHE A 329 -4.18 32.48 24.25
N ALA A 330 -4.12 33.52 23.43
CA ALA A 330 -3.03 34.48 23.43
C ALA A 330 -3.28 35.56 24.50
N ASN A 331 -2.41 35.62 25.50
CA ASN A 331 -2.54 36.58 26.61
C ASN A 331 -2.23 38.04 26.20
N GLN A 332 -1.51 38.21 25.09
CA GLN A 332 -1.04 39.50 24.56
C GLN A 332 -0.82 39.37 23.04
N PRO A 333 -0.97 40.47 22.29
CA PRO A 333 -0.59 40.50 20.87
C PRO A 333 0.93 40.33 20.69
N GLY A 334 1.34 39.95 19.49
CA GLY A 334 2.74 39.82 19.09
C GLY A 334 3.08 38.45 18.52
N GLN A 335 4.38 38.18 18.49
CA GLN A 335 4.93 36.98 17.87
C GLN A 335 4.85 35.77 18.81
N TYR A 336 4.32 34.67 18.31
CA TYR A 336 4.38 33.34 18.91
C TYR A 336 5.10 32.40 17.95
N SER A 337 5.58 31.25 18.43
CA SER A 337 6.18 30.22 17.57
C SER A 337 5.49 28.88 17.70
N LEU A 338 5.22 28.24 16.57
CA LEU A 338 4.78 26.85 16.46
C LEU A 338 6.00 25.98 16.15
N LEU A 339 6.32 25.06 17.05
CA LEU A 339 7.46 24.17 16.96
C LEU A 339 7.01 22.77 16.54
N SER A 340 7.83 22.08 15.73
CA SER A 340 7.62 20.68 15.31
C SER A 340 8.95 19.95 15.05
N GLY A 341 8.91 18.62 14.96
CA GLY A 341 10.06 17.78 14.62
C GLY A 341 10.88 17.30 15.82
N ASN A 342 10.27 17.13 17.00
CA ASN A 342 10.92 16.50 18.15
C ASN A 342 10.36 15.08 18.34
N THR A 343 11.09 14.07 17.85
CA THR A 343 10.65 12.66 17.88
C THR A 343 10.74 12.00 19.25
N GLN A 344 11.37 12.65 20.24
CA GLN A 344 11.58 12.10 21.58
C GLN A 344 10.59 12.65 22.61
N CYS A 345 9.84 13.70 22.27
CA CYS A 345 8.92 14.30 23.23
C CYS A 345 7.58 13.55 23.26
N THR A 346 6.98 13.51 24.45
CA THR A 346 5.63 13.00 24.65
C THR A 346 4.59 14.08 24.39
N ALA A 347 3.34 13.68 24.11
CA ALA A 347 2.22 14.61 23.98
C ALA A 347 2.08 15.51 25.23
N PRO A 348 1.82 16.83 25.06
CA PRO A 348 1.60 17.71 26.18
C PRO A 348 0.23 17.41 26.80
N ARG A 349 0.15 17.47 28.13
CA ARG A 349 -1.10 17.25 28.87
C ARG A 349 -1.57 18.57 29.46
N TYR A 350 -2.57 19.17 28.84
CA TYR A 350 -3.22 20.39 29.33
C TYR A 350 -4.62 20.07 29.88
N ASP A 351 -5.04 20.81 30.90
CA ASP A 351 -6.41 20.74 31.43
C ASP A 351 -7.39 21.56 30.57
N LEU A 352 -7.55 21.14 29.30
CA LEU A 352 -8.45 21.79 28.33
C LEU A 352 -9.59 20.88 27.86
N SER A 353 -9.61 19.62 28.30
CA SER A 353 -10.59 18.60 27.87
C SER A 353 -12.03 19.03 28.18
N ALA A 354 -12.26 19.56 29.39
CA ALA A 354 -13.56 20.07 29.85
C ALA A 354 -14.06 21.29 29.05
N LEU A 355 -13.18 21.98 28.33
CA LEU A 355 -13.49 23.19 27.55
C LEU A 355 -13.62 22.92 26.05
N SER A 356 -13.30 21.71 25.58
CA SER A 356 -13.21 21.36 24.16
C SER A 356 -14.43 21.77 23.31
N GLY A 357 -15.64 21.42 23.74
CA GLY A 357 -16.87 21.79 23.03
C GLY A 357 -17.16 23.30 23.01
N ARG A 358 -16.74 24.04 24.06
CA ARG A 358 -16.89 25.50 24.13
C ARG A 358 -15.84 26.20 23.25
N LEU A 359 -14.60 25.72 23.27
CA LEU A 359 -13.50 26.26 22.46
C LEU A 359 -13.75 26.08 20.97
N ARG A 360 -14.26 24.92 20.56
CA ARG A 360 -14.63 24.61 19.17
C ARG A 360 -15.59 25.64 18.56
N ASN A 361 -16.57 26.09 19.35
CA ASN A 361 -17.62 27.00 18.90
C ASN A 361 -17.34 28.48 19.21
N ALA A 362 -16.22 28.78 19.86
CA ALA A 362 -15.89 30.14 20.26
C ALA A 362 -15.38 30.99 19.07
N SER A 363 -15.71 32.28 19.09
CA SER A 363 -15.07 33.26 18.22
C SER A 363 -13.58 33.34 18.54
N ALA A 364 -12.75 33.14 17.53
CA ALA A 364 -11.29 33.23 17.64
C ALA A 364 -10.74 33.93 16.39
N THR A 365 -9.57 34.53 16.54
CA THR A 365 -8.83 35.09 15.42
C THR A 365 -8.10 33.96 14.69
N ASP A 366 -8.37 33.80 13.39
CA ASP A 366 -7.63 32.85 12.57
C ASP A 366 -6.25 33.43 12.21
N VAL A 367 -5.18 32.69 12.50
CA VAL A 367 -3.79 33.05 12.24
C VAL A 367 -3.17 31.98 11.35
N VAL A 368 -2.53 32.41 10.27
CA VAL A 368 -1.79 31.54 9.35
C VAL A 368 -0.33 31.53 9.78
N PRO A 369 0.28 30.36 10.00
CA PRO A 369 1.70 30.28 10.32
C PRO A 369 2.56 30.66 9.11
N SER A 370 3.75 31.22 9.36
CA SER A 370 4.76 31.42 8.32
C SER A 370 5.18 30.09 7.69
N ALA A 371 5.99 30.15 6.63
CA ALA A 371 6.65 28.96 6.10
C ALA A 371 7.45 28.24 7.20
N LEU A 372 7.46 26.91 7.15
CA LEU A 372 8.25 26.06 8.04
C LEU A 372 9.73 26.27 7.75
N VAL A 373 10.49 26.66 8.76
CA VAL A 373 11.93 26.87 8.65
C VAL A 373 12.67 26.06 9.71
N PRO A 374 13.92 25.62 9.44
CA PRO A 374 14.76 25.03 10.48
C PRO A 374 14.94 25.98 11.65
N ASN A 375 14.87 25.46 12.87
CA ASN A 375 15.16 26.22 14.07
C ASN A 375 16.68 26.45 14.15
N PRO A 376 17.18 27.70 14.08
CA PRO A 376 18.62 27.99 14.05
C PRO A 376 19.33 27.60 15.35
N ASN A 377 18.59 27.47 16.45
CA ASN A 377 19.12 27.09 17.74
C ASN A 377 18.98 25.57 18.02
N TYR A 378 18.48 24.80 17.04
CA TYR A 378 18.24 23.36 17.22
C TYR A 378 19.51 22.63 17.65
N LYS A 379 19.42 21.91 18.77
CA LYS A 379 20.47 21.02 19.27
C LYS A 379 19.94 19.60 19.22
N PRO A 380 20.43 18.74 18.30
CA PRO A 380 20.02 17.34 18.30
C PRO A 380 20.42 16.69 19.62
N PRO A 381 19.60 15.79 20.18
CA PRO A 381 20.00 14.97 21.32
C PRO A 381 21.31 14.25 20.98
N GLU A 382 22.30 14.22 21.88
CA GLU A 382 23.64 13.64 21.62
C GLU A 382 23.56 12.19 21.08
N ALA A 383 22.58 11.41 21.54
CA ALA A 383 22.33 10.04 21.06
C ALA A 383 21.91 9.95 19.57
N LEU A 384 21.27 10.99 19.01
CA LEU A 384 20.76 11.03 17.63
C LEU A 384 21.79 11.57 16.63
N ALA A 385 22.65 12.52 17.06
CA ALA A 385 23.71 13.06 16.22
C ALA A 385 24.80 12.02 15.88
N ALA A 386 24.97 11.00 16.73
CA ALA A 386 26.01 10.00 16.63
C ALA A 386 25.57 8.64 16.03
N LEU A 387 24.29 8.45 15.67
CA LEU A 387 23.78 7.18 15.15
C LEU A 387 24.23 6.92 13.70
N THR A 388 25.47 6.48 13.52
CA THR A 388 25.83 5.63 12.38
C THR A 388 25.18 4.26 12.59
N LEU A 389 24.15 3.95 11.80
CA LEU A 389 23.54 2.62 11.80
C LEU A 389 24.56 1.62 11.25
N THR A 390 25.40 1.09 12.14
CA THR A 390 26.40 0.07 11.85
C THR A 390 26.00 -1.18 12.62
N GLY A 391 25.80 -2.27 11.90
CA GLY A 391 25.49 -3.58 12.46
C GLY A 391 26.74 -4.34 12.86
N ALA A 392 26.56 -5.62 13.19
CA ALA A 392 27.66 -6.50 13.53
C ALA A 392 28.66 -6.67 12.37
N GLN A 393 29.92 -6.96 12.72
CA GLN A 393 30.93 -7.41 11.76
C GLN A 393 30.43 -8.67 11.03
N ILE A 394 30.83 -8.84 9.77
CA ILE A 394 30.44 -9.98 8.94
C ILE A 394 31.66 -10.73 8.42
N ASP A 395 31.64 -12.04 8.61
CA ASP A 395 32.54 -12.93 7.88
C ASP A 395 32.03 -13.11 6.45
N ILE A 396 32.76 -12.53 5.49
CA ILE A 396 32.42 -12.58 4.07
C ILE A 396 32.92 -13.85 3.37
N ALA A 397 33.72 -14.71 4.04
CA ALA A 397 34.37 -15.86 3.39
C ALA A 397 33.38 -16.91 2.85
N LYS A 398 32.21 -17.05 3.49
CA LYS A 398 31.16 -18.00 3.09
C LYS A 398 30.17 -17.45 2.05
N TRP A 399 30.31 -16.18 1.67
CA TRP A 399 29.41 -15.53 0.73
C TRP A 399 29.89 -15.76 -0.69
N LYS A 400 28.99 -16.16 -1.59
CA LYS A 400 29.36 -16.58 -2.94
C LYS A 400 29.33 -15.43 -3.94
N PHE A 401 28.51 -14.42 -3.71
CA PHE A 401 28.29 -13.33 -4.64
C PHE A 401 28.22 -11.99 -3.94
N ARG A 402 28.63 -10.93 -4.64
CA ARG A 402 28.34 -9.55 -4.24
C ARG A 402 28.04 -8.65 -5.43
N LYS A 403 27.35 -7.54 -5.17
CA LYS A 403 27.13 -6.44 -6.13
C LYS A 403 27.47 -5.10 -5.49
N PRO A 404 28.13 -4.16 -6.19
CA PRO A 404 28.36 -2.83 -5.65
C PRO A 404 27.06 -2.03 -5.65
N LEU A 405 26.87 -1.19 -4.63
CA LEU A 405 25.75 -0.25 -4.51
C LEU A 405 26.29 1.18 -4.63
N PRO A 406 26.31 1.76 -5.85
CA PRO A 406 26.83 3.11 -6.07
C PRO A 406 25.89 4.16 -5.47
N LEU A 407 26.30 4.77 -4.36
CA LEU A 407 25.51 5.80 -3.69
C LEU A 407 25.82 7.19 -4.26
N SER A 408 24.78 7.94 -4.65
CA SER A 408 24.90 9.30 -5.17
C SER A 408 24.55 10.38 -4.14
N GLN A 409 23.77 10.03 -3.12
CA GLN A 409 23.23 10.96 -2.12
C GLN A 409 23.24 10.32 -0.73
N SER A 410 23.36 11.15 0.31
CA SER A 410 23.21 10.71 1.70
C SER A 410 21.73 10.52 2.06
N GLY A 411 21.42 9.51 2.88
CA GLY A 411 20.07 9.32 3.39
C GLY A 411 19.58 7.89 3.22
N VAL A 412 18.26 7.74 3.07
CA VAL A 412 17.61 6.44 2.88
C VAL A 412 17.74 6.02 1.42
N GLN A 413 18.30 4.84 1.22
CA GLN A 413 18.54 4.19 -0.06
C GLN A 413 17.56 3.04 -0.22
N GLN A 414 17.14 2.78 -1.46
CA GLN A 414 16.29 1.66 -1.83
C GLN A 414 16.90 0.93 -3.02
N VAL A 415 17.11 -0.38 -2.89
CA VAL A 415 17.61 -1.24 -3.98
C VAL A 415 16.59 -2.33 -4.31
N GLU A 416 16.23 -2.48 -5.58
CA GLU A 416 15.41 -3.57 -6.08
C GLU A 416 16.27 -4.81 -6.32
N LEU A 417 15.83 -5.98 -5.81
CA LEU A 417 16.54 -7.23 -5.96
C LEU A 417 16.31 -7.80 -7.37
N GLY A 418 17.38 -7.86 -8.17
CA GLY A 418 17.31 -8.34 -9.55
C GLY A 418 17.20 -9.87 -9.69
N PRO A 419 16.86 -10.37 -10.90
CA PRO A 419 16.65 -11.80 -11.17
C PRO A 419 17.81 -12.72 -10.76
N GLU A 420 19.06 -12.35 -11.05
CA GLU A 420 20.24 -13.15 -10.71
C GLU A 420 20.39 -13.36 -9.20
N LEU A 421 20.15 -12.28 -8.44
CA LEU A 421 20.22 -12.28 -6.98
C LEU A 421 19.07 -13.09 -6.38
N LEU A 422 17.84 -12.88 -6.87
CA LEU A 422 16.67 -13.64 -6.43
C LEU A 422 16.82 -15.14 -6.70
N ALA A 423 17.35 -15.52 -7.86
CA ALA A 423 17.59 -16.91 -8.22
C ALA A 423 18.62 -17.59 -7.31
N ARG A 424 19.64 -16.85 -6.85
CA ARG A 424 20.76 -17.39 -6.06
C ARG A 424 20.63 -17.17 -4.55
N SER A 425 19.56 -16.53 -4.11
CA SER A 425 19.21 -16.36 -2.70
C SER A 425 18.23 -17.43 -2.24
N GLN A 426 18.24 -17.68 -0.93
CA GLN A 426 17.28 -18.53 -0.26
C GLN A 426 15.84 -18.00 -0.49
N PRO A 427 14.81 -18.86 -0.49
CA PRO A 427 13.42 -18.42 -0.72
C PRO A 427 12.94 -17.33 0.24
N ASP A 428 13.39 -17.37 1.49
CA ASP A 428 13.10 -16.36 2.52
C ASP A 428 14.06 -15.16 2.47
N GLN A 429 15.04 -15.18 1.57
CA GLN A 429 16.08 -14.16 1.37
C GLN A 429 16.91 -13.90 2.63
N ARG A 430 16.99 -14.88 3.55
CA ARG A 430 17.75 -14.74 4.80
C ARG A 430 19.25 -14.55 4.56
N ASP A 431 19.73 -14.92 3.38
CA ASP A 431 21.10 -14.83 2.92
C ASP A 431 21.37 -13.58 2.08
N ILE A 432 20.82 -12.44 2.47
CA ILE A 432 21.17 -11.12 1.91
C ILE A 432 21.78 -10.25 3.00
N ARG A 433 22.87 -9.54 2.69
CA ARG A 433 23.46 -8.52 3.58
C ARG A 433 23.89 -7.29 2.80
N ILE A 434 23.69 -6.13 3.41
CA ILE A 434 24.31 -4.87 2.98
C ILE A 434 25.54 -4.65 3.86
N VAL A 435 26.68 -4.34 3.27
CA VAL A 435 27.97 -4.30 3.97
C VAL A 435 28.77 -3.07 3.56
N ARG A 436 29.40 -2.42 4.54
CA ARG A 436 30.40 -1.35 4.35
C ARG A 436 31.65 -1.72 5.14
N GLY A 437 32.79 -1.79 4.45
CA GLY A 437 34.01 -2.33 5.06
C GLY A 437 33.77 -3.77 5.54
N GLU A 438 33.93 -4.00 6.83
CA GLU A 438 33.70 -5.31 7.48
C GLU A 438 32.38 -5.39 8.25
N TYR A 439 31.56 -4.34 8.21
CA TYR A 439 30.35 -4.23 9.03
C TYR A 439 29.09 -4.27 8.18
N GLN A 440 28.06 -4.91 8.71
CA GLN A 440 26.74 -4.89 8.10
C GLN A 440 26.13 -3.49 8.23
N LEU A 441 25.39 -3.04 7.22
CA LEU A 441 24.46 -1.93 7.36
C LEU A 441 23.07 -2.51 7.66
N PRO A 442 22.41 -2.10 8.76
CA PRO A 442 21.03 -2.46 9.02
C PRO A 442 20.11 -2.08 7.86
N PHE A 443 19.22 -3.01 7.49
CA PHE A 443 18.31 -2.82 6.38
C PHE A 443 16.95 -3.50 6.64
N ILE A 444 15.95 -3.12 5.85
CA ILE A 444 14.59 -3.65 5.91
C ILE A 444 14.19 -4.18 4.55
N PHE A 445 13.54 -5.34 4.50
CA PHE A 445 12.90 -5.83 3.29
C PHE A 445 11.59 -5.10 3.04
N GLU A 446 11.36 -4.67 1.80
CA GLU A 446 10.09 -4.17 1.32
C GLU A 446 9.50 -5.18 0.33
N ARG A 447 8.39 -5.80 0.73
CA ARG A 447 7.64 -6.76 -0.08
C ARG A 447 6.45 -6.03 -0.69
N THR A 448 6.48 -5.88 -2.01
CA THR A 448 5.50 -5.07 -2.75
C THR A 448 4.52 -5.93 -3.53
N SER A 449 3.39 -5.37 -3.93
CA SER A 449 2.50 -5.98 -4.94
C SER A 449 3.02 -5.84 -6.38
N LEU A 450 4.17 -5.19 -6.59
CA LEU A 450 4.78 -5.03 -7.91
C LEU A 450 5.30 -6.37 -8.45
N SER A 451 5.24 -6.49 -9.77
CA SER A 451 5.89 -7.59 -10.49
C SER A 451 6.65 -7.05 -11.70
N ARG A 452 7.68 -7.77 -12.12
CA ARG A 452 8.48 -7.45 -13.31
C ARG A 452 8.39 -8.58 -14.31
N SER A 453 8.22 -8.21 -15.58
CA SER A 453 8.20 -9.18 -16.68
C SER A 453 9.61 -9.53 -17.13
N ILE A 454 9.78 -10.78 -17.56
CA ILE A 454 10.96 -11.28 -18.28
C ILE A 454 10.45 -12.02 -19.50
N ASP A 455 10.98 -11.68 -20.68
CA ASP A 455 10.71 -12.42 -21.91
C ASP A 455 11.41 -13.79 -21.87
N LEU A 456 10.67 -14.83 -22.25
CA LEU A 456 11.18 -16.20 -22.27
C LEU A 456 11.41 -16.67 -23.70
N ASN A 457 12.56 -17.29 -23.92
CA ASN A 457 12.81 -18.02 -25.15
C ASN A 457 12.05 -19.35 -25.10
N ALA A 458 11.14 -19.54 -26.06
CA ALA A 458 10.35 -20.75 -26.22
C ALA A 458 10.80 -21.54 -27.45
N ALA A 459 10.91 -22.85 -27.31
CA ALA A 459 11.17 -23.78 -28.41
C ALA A 459 10.13 -24.91 -28.40
N ALA A 460 9.73 -25.40 -29.58
CA ALA A 460 8.89 -26.58 -29.67
C ALA A 460 9.64 -27.80 -29.09
N ALA A 461 8.95 -28.56 -28.24
CA ALA A 461 9.50 -29.71 -27.52
C ALA A 461 8.54 -30.91 -27.55
N ASN A 462 7.79 -31.05 -28.64
CA ASN A 462 6.80 -32.13 -28.84
C ASN A 462 7.46 -33.51 -28.73
N ASP A 463 6.77 -34.46 -28.10
CA ASP A 463 7.18 -35.85 -28.03
C ASP A 463 6.56 -36.62 -29.22
N PRO A 464 7.36 -37.16 -30.15
CA PRO A 464 6.84 -37.93 -31.29
C PRO A 464 6.00 -39.15 -30.89
N LYS A 465 6.18 -39.67 -29.66
CA LYS A 465 5.38 -40.78 -29.12
C LYS A 465 4.01 -40.34 -28.57
N LYS A 466 3.79 -39.03 -28.42
CA LYS A 466 2.54 -38.43 -27.93
C LYS A 466 2.03 -37.38 -28.93
N PRO A 467 1.60 -37.78 -30.14
CA PRO A 467 1.26 -36.84 -31.21
C PRO A 467 0.05 -35.95 -30.91
N ALA A 468 -0.83 -36.33 -29.98
CA ALA A 468 -1.96 -35.50 -29.54
C ALA A 468 -1.50 -34.28 -28.72
N PHE A 469 -0.31 -34.31 -28.12
CA PHE A 469 0.18 -33.26 -27.24
C PHE A 469 1.03 -32.24 -27.99
N SER A 470 0.82 -30.96 -27.69
CA SER A 470 1.78 -29.90 -28.01
C SER A 470 2.53 -29.50 -26.76
N ARG A 471 3.85 -29.37 -26.88
CA ARG A 471 4.75 -28.99 -25.79
C ARG A 471 5.74 -27.92 -26.24
N TRP A 472 5.96 -26.94 -25.37
CA TRP A 472 6.95 -25.88 -25.52
C TRP A 472 7.92 -25.92 -24.33
N SER A 473 9.22 -25.92 -24.63
CA SER A 473 10.28 -25.72 -23.65
C SER A 473 10.54 -24.23 -23.50
N LEU A 474 10.49 -23.73 -22.27
CA LEU A 474 10.66 -22.33 -21.89
C LEU A 474 11.93 -22.19 -21.05
N LYS A 475 12.88 -21.38 -21.50
CA LYS A 475 14.16 -21.18 -20.79
C LYS A 475 14.11 -19.94 -19.91
N LEU A 476 14.26 -20.11 -18.60
CA LEU A 476 14.47 -19.04 -17.64
C LEU A 476 15.91 -18.50 -17.75
N PRO A 477 16.14 -17.20 -17.48
CA PRO A 477 17.49 -16.63 -17.54
C PRO A 477 18.41 -17.15 -16.44
N GLN A 478 17.85 -17.66 -15.33
CA GLN A 478 18.59 -18.19 -14.19
C GLN A 478 17.85 -19.41 -13.62
N THR A 479 18.60 -20.43 -13.21
CA THR A 479 18.08 -21.58 -12.48
C THR A 479 17.50 -21.15 -11.15
N GLY A 480 16.29 -21.61 -10.83
CA GLY A 480 15.68 -21.31 -9.54
C GLY A 480 15.07 -19.92 -9.43
N LEU A 481 14.88 -19.19 -10.54
CA LEU A 481 14.27 -17.85 -10.50
C LEU A 481 12.82 -17.94 -9.96
N PRO A 482 12.44 -17.15 -8.94
CA PRO A 482 11.12 -17.23 -8.31
C PRO A 482 10.06 -16.48 -9.12
N ILE A 483 9.75 -16.98 -10.32
CA ILE A 483 8.61 -16.49 -11.09
C ILE A 483 7.30 -16.94 -10.43
N ALA A 484 6.30 -16.07 -10.44
CA ALA A 484 4.98 -16.31 -9.90
C ALA A 484 3.92 -16.49 -11.00
N ARG A 485 4.16 -15.97 -12.22
CA ARG A 485 3.23 -16.07 -13.34
C ARG A 485 3.92 -16.36 -14.65
N LEU A 486 3.25 -17.12 -15.51
CA LEU A 486 3.57 -17.28 -16.93
C LEU A 486 2.44 -16.70 -17.78
N VAL A 487 2.79 -15.95 -18.82
CA VAL A 487 1.86 -15.34 -19.77
C VAL A 487 2.28 -15.62 -21.19
N CYS A 488 1.35 -15.98 -22.07
CA CYS A 488 1.59 -16.04 -23.52
C CYS A 488 0.32 -15.73 -24.30
N THR A 489 0.46 -15.43 -25.59
CA THR A 489 -0.65 -15.11 -26.49
C THR A 489 -0.84 -16.18 -27.55
N SER A 490 -2.02 -16.22 -28.18
CA SER A 490 -2.28 -17.09 -29.33
C SER A 490 -2.90 -16.32 -30.50
N SER A 491 -2.51 -16.73 -31.71
CA SER A 491 -3.12 -16.31 -32.97
C SER A 491 -4.31 -17.19 -33.38
N SER A 492 -4.52 -18.33 -32.72
CA SER A 492 -5.59 -19.26 -33.05
C SER A 492 -6.97 -18.64 -32.76
N PRO A 493 -7.91 -18.62 -33.73
CA PRO A 493 -9.17 -17.87 -33.60
C PRO A 493 -10.24 -18.59 -32.78
N LEU A 494 -10.12 -19.90 -32.60
CA LEU A 494 -11.07 -20.74 -31.86
C LEU A 494 -10.31 -21.90 -31.19
N PHE A 495 -10.42 -22.01 -29.87
CA PHE A 495 -9.92 -23.17 -29.13
C PHE A 495 -10.53 -23.24 -27.74
N HIS A 496 -10.40 -24.42 -27.12
CA HIS A 496 -10.57 -24.64 -25.69
C HIS A 496 -9.47 -25.63 -25.30
N ARG A 497 -8.58 -25.23 -24.39
CA ARG A 497 -7.38 -26.00 -24.01
C ARG A 497 -7.17 -25.95 -22.51
N GLN A 498 -6.73 -27.07 -21.96
CA GLN A 498 -6.11 -27.10 -20.65
C GLN A 498 -4.59 -26.98 -20.84
N MET A 499 -4.01 -25.96 -20.24
CA MET A 499 -2.58 -25.67 -20.29
C MET A 499 -1.95 -26.08 -18.96
N ARG A 500 -0.91 -26.92 -19.03
CA ARG A 500 -0.15 -27.39 -17.87
C ARG A 500 1.27 -26.88 -17.94
N LEU A 501 1.73 -26.21 -16.89
CA LEU A 501 3.12 -25.78 -16.72
C LEU A 501 3.81 -26.69 -15.70
N TRP A 502 4.93 -27.28 -16.08
CA TRP A 502 5.68 -28.20 -15.23
C TRP A 502 7.19 -28.10 -15.49
N GLU A 503 8.00 -28.67 -14.60
CA GLU A 503 9.44 -28.79 -14.76
C GLU A 503 9.91 -30.22 -14.44
N GLU A 504 11.09 -30.60 -14.95
CA GLU A 504 11.74 -31.85 -14.57
C GLU A 504 12.68 -31.58 -13.39
N VAL A 505 12.39 -32.20 -12.24
CA VAL A 505 13.18 -32.08 -11.02
C VAL A 505 13.91 -33.39 -10.77
N THR A 506 15.11 -33.31 -10.23
CA THR A 506 15.91 -34.47 -9.81
C THR A 506 15.81 -34.60 -8.29
N ASP A 507 15.43 -35.78 -7.80
CA ASP A 507 15.38 -36.05 -6.35
C ASP A 507 16.79 -36.31 -5.76
N GLU A 508 16.86 -36.56 -4.45
CA GLU A 508 18.12 -36.86 -3.76
C GLU A 508 18.81 -38.15 -4.26
N ARG A 509 18.08 -39.04 -4.92
CA ARG A 509 18.58 -40.31 -5.46
C ARG A 509 19.05 -40.18 -6.92
N GLY A 510 18.82 -39.01 -7.54
CA GLY A 510 19.14 -38.77 -8.95
C GLY A 510 17.99 -39.12 -9.90
N ASP A 511 16.83 -39.53 -9.38
CA ASP A 511 15.67 -39.86 -10.20
C ASP A 511 14.96 -38.58 -10.65
N LYS A 512 14.60 -38.55 -11.94
CA LYS A 512 13.93 -37.41 -12.56
C LYS A 512 12.42 -37.60 -12.55
N PHE A 513 11.69 -36.59 -12.10
CA PHE A 513 10.24 -36.59 -12.09
C PHE A 513 9.66 -35.23 -12.51
N ALA A 514 8.44 -35.25 -13.03
CA ALA A 514 7.72 -34.03 -13.40
C ALA A 514 7.10 -33.38 -12.15
N SER A 515 7.46 -32.13 -11.89
CA SER A 515 6.85 -31.28 -10.87
C SER A 515 5.93 -30.27 -11.53
N GLU A 516 4.63 -30.30 -11.21
CA GLU A 516 3.68 -29.33 -11.75
C GLU A 516 3.79 -28.00 -11.01
N LEU A 517 3.96 -26.91 -11.77
CA LEU A 517 4.08 -25.57 -11.24
C LEU A 517 2.74 -24.83 -11.27
N GLY A 518 1.89 -25.12 -12.25
CA GLY A 518 0.58 -24.50 -12.39
C GLY A 518 -0.19 -25.02 -13.60
N ARG A 519 -1.47 -24.65 -13.68
CA ARG A 519 -2.35 -24.99 -14.80
C ARG A 519 -3.43 -23.93 -14.99
N ALA A 520 -3.91 -23.78 -16.21
CA ALA A 520 -5.05 -22.93 -16.53
C ALA A 520 -5.90 -23.54 -17.66
N THR A 521 -7.18 -23.22 -17.66
CA THR A 521 -8.06 -23.46 -18.81
C THR A 521 -8.11 -22.18 -19.63
N TRP A 522 -7.96 -22.31 -20.95
CA TRP A 522 -7.94 -21.17 -21.85
C TRP A 522 -8.78 -21.46 -23.08
N ASP A 523 -9.69 -20.55 -23.35
CA ASP A 523 -10.57 -20.60 -24.50
C ASP A 523 -10.55 -19.28 -25.26
N GLN A 524 -10.84 -19.38 -26.55
CA GLN A 524 -11.01 -18.27 -27.46
C GLN A 524 -12.13 -18.64 -28.42
N THR A 525 -13.02 -17.70 -28.68
CA THR A 525 -14.00 -17.78 -29.76
C THR A 525 -13.74 -16.65 -30.77
N PRO A 526 -14.22 -16.76 -32.02
CA PRO A 526 -13.98 -15.73 -33.04
C PRO A 526 -14.50 -14.33 -32.65
N ASN A 527 -15.54 -14.27 -31.81
CA ASN A 527 -16.22 -13.02 -31.44
C ASN A 527 -15.82 -12.52 -30.04
N SER A 528 -15.04 -13.27 -29.27
CA SER A 528 -14.57 -12.84 -27.95
C SER A 528 -13.31 -11.96 -28.09
N PRO A 529 -13.14 -10.94 -27.22
CA PRO A 529 -11.86 -10.24 -27.11
C PRO A 529 -10.71 -11.24 -26.93
N LYS A 530 -9.56 -10.96 -27.54
CA LYS A 530 -8.37 -11.80 -27.38
C LYS A 530 -7.90 -11.71 -25.92
N ARG A 531 -7.68 -12.86 -25.31
CA ARG A 531 -7.17 -12.97 -23.94
C ARG A 531 -5.82 -13.66 -23.94
N ASP A 532 -4.90 -13.13 -23.16
CA ASP A 532 -3.63 -13.79 -22.89
C ASP A 532 -3.89 -15.01 -22.00
N LEU A 533 -3.15 -16.10 -22.22
CA LEU A 533 -3.05 -17.17 -21.23
C LEU A 533 -2.33 -16.62 -20.01
N VAL A 534 -2.88 -16.81 -18.82
CA VAL A 534 -2.20 -16.53 -17.55
C VAL A 534 -2.20 -17.80 -16.72
N ILE A 535 -1.02 -18.28 -16.33
CA ILE A 535 -0.84 -19.39 -15.39
C ILE A 535 -0.16 -18.84 -14.14
N GLU A 536 -0.88 -18.90 -13.01
CA GLU A 536 -0.33 -18.67 -11.68
C GLU A 536 0.49 -19.89 -11.24
N LEU A 537 1.68 -19.65 -10.71
CA LEU A 537 2.56 -20.70 -10.20
C LEU A 537 2.35 -20.88 -8.70
N ASN A 538 2.16 -22.12 -8.28
CA ASN A 538 1.95 -22.49 -6.88
C ASN A 538 3.27 -22.86 -6.16
N ALA A 539 4.39 -22.91 -6.89
CA ALA A 539 5.70 -23.25 -6.36
C ALA A 539 6.80 -22.49 -7.10
N ARG A 540 7.92 -22.22 -6.40
CA ARG A 540 9.14 -21.67 -6.99
C ARG A 540 9.77 -22.74 -7.90
N PRO A 541 10.04 -22.44 -9.19
CA PRO A 541 10.79 -23.35 -10.04
C PRO A 541 12.16 -23.67 -9.46
N GLN A 542 12.62 -24.91 -9.63
CA GLN A 542 13.95 -25.36 -9.19
C GLN A 542 14.94 -25.41 -10.36
N SER A 543 14.46 -25.68 -11.55
CA SER A 543 15.24 -25.72 -12.79
C SER A 543 15.26 -24.35 -13.48
N ASP A 544 15.95 -24.28 -14.63
CA ASP A 544 15.85 -23.15 -15.56
C ASP A 544 15.01 -23.48 -16.80
N THR A 545 14.43 -24.68 -16.88
CA THR A 545 13.76 -25.18 -18.08
C THR A 545 12.38 -25.68 -17.71
N LEU A 546 11.36 -24.94 -18.14
CA LEU A 546 9.96 -25.25 -17.88
C LEU A 546 9.31 -25.81 -19.15
N PHE A 547 8.29 -26.63 -18.99
CA PHE A 547 7.51 -27.19 -20.08
C PHE A 547 6.06 -26.74 -19.95
N LEU A 548 5.58 -26.03 -20.99
CA LEU A 548 4.17 -25.79 -21.18
C LEU A 548 3.63 -26.88 -22.10
N GLU A 549 2.51 -27.50 -21.74
CA GLU A 549 1.94 -28.61 -22.48
C GLU A 549 0.41 -28.53 -22.53
N THR A 550 -0.16 -28.98 -23.65
CA THR A 550 -1.60 -29.15 -23.82
C THR A 550 -1.92 -30.38 -24.64
N ASP A 551 -3.05 -31.01 -24.35
CA ASP A 551 -3.64 -32.05 -25.19
C ASP A 551 -4.53 -31.38 -26.25
N ASN A 552 -4.20 -31.59 -27.53
CA ASN A 552 -5.01 -31.06 -28.61
C ASN A 552 -6.22 -31.95 -28.93
N GLY A 553 -6.22 -33.21 -28.48
CA GLY A 553 -7.13 -34.23 -28.98
C GLY A 553 -7.04 -34.33 -30.51
N ASP A 554 -8.20 -34.23 -31.17
CA ASP A 554 -8.28 -34.24 -32.64
C ASP A 554 -8.16 -32.83 -33.27
N ASN A 555 -7.92 -31.80 -32.47
CA ASN A 555 -7.79 -30.44 -32.98
C ASN A 555 -6.36 -30.16 -33.50
N PRO A 556 -6.18 -29.16 -34.39
CA PRO A 556 -4.85 -28.69 -34.73
C PRO A 556 -4.10 -28.13 -33.51
N ALA A 557 -2.77 -28.18 -33.60
CA ALA A 557 -1.87 -27.57 -32.62
C ALA A 557 -2.17 -26.07 -32.48
N ILE A 558 -2.22 -25.58 -31.25
CA ILE A 558 -2.40 -24.15 -30.95
C ILE A 558 -1.10 -23.38 -31.24
N ASP A 559 -1.20 -22.22 -31.87
CA ASP A 559 -0.05 -21.35 -32.14
C ASP A 559 0.16 -20.39 -30.98
N LEU A 560 1.29 -20.51 -30.26
CA LEU A 560 1.62 -19.72 -29.07
C LEU A 560 2.79 -18.77 -29.32
N ARG A 561 2.68 -17.55 -28.79
CA ARG A 561 3.67 -16.47 -28.98
C ARG A 561 3.84 -15.63 -27.71
N ASN A 562 4.86 -14.77 -27.69
CA ASN A 562 5.08 -13.75 -26.65
C ASN A 562 5.11 -14.31 -25.21
N PHE A 563 5.91 -15.35 -24.99
CA PHE A 563 6.08 -15.93 -23.67
C PHE A 563 6.78 -14.96 -22.73
N ARG A 564 6.12 -14.62 -21.63
CA ARG A 564 6.60 -13.73 -20.57
C ARG A 564 6.40 -14.40 -19.23
N SER A 565 7.35 -14.26 -18.32
CA SER A 565 7.15 -14.62 -16.92
C SER A 565 7.20 -13.39 -16.04
N TYR A 566 6.55 -13.44 -14.89
CA TYR A 566 6.55 -12.36 -13.92
C TYR A 566 7.09 -12.85 -12.59
N TYR A 567 8.03 -12.12 -12.01
CA TYR A 567 8.52 -12.38 -10.65
C TYR A 567 8.10 -11.23 -9.71
N PRO A 568 7.84 -11.53 -8.42
CA PRO A 568 7.46 -10.53 -7.45
C PRO A 568 8.67 -9.64 -7.09
N VAL A 569 8.43 -8.33 -7.01
CA VAL A 569 9.47 -7.36 -6.65
C VAL A 569 9.70 -7.39 -5.15
N THR A 570 10.95 -7.61 -4.77
CA THR A 570 11.43 -7.36 -3.41
C THR A 570 12.49 -6.27 -3.44
N ARG A 571 12.41 -5.34 -2.49
CA ARG A 571 13.37 -4.26 -2.32
C ARG A 571 14.01 -4.33 -0.95
N VAL A 572 15.17 -3.70 -0.82
CA VAL A 572 15.86 -3.51 0.45
C VAL A 572 16.03 -2.01 0.69
N VAL A 573 15.63 -1.55 1.87
CA VAL A 573 15.70 -0.15 2.31
C VAL A 573 16.73 -0.03 3.43
N PHE A 574 17.69 0.89 3.31
CA PHE A 574 18.79 1.07 4.27
C PHE A 574 19.25 2.53 4.30
N LYS A 575 19.88 2.98 5.39
CA LYS A 575 20.45 4.34 5.49
C LYS A 575 21.95 4.29 5.21
N ALA A 576 22.43 5.15 4.31
CA ALA A 576 23.84 5.24 3.99
C ALA A 576 24.24 6.62 3.46
N THR A 577 25.53 6.94 3.61
CA THR A 577 26.17 8.16 3.09
C THR A 577 27.25 7.78 2.07
N PRO A 578 27.37 8.45 0.91
CA PRO A 578 28.43 8.19 -0.04
C PRO A 578 29.82 8.34 0.62
N ASP A 579 30.66 7.32 0.47
CA ASP A 579 32.05 7.31 0.94
C ASP A 579 32.92 6.59 -0.10
N PRO A 580 33.77 7.31 -0.85
CA PRO A 580 34.64 6.71 -1.84
C PRO A 580 35.66 5.72 -1.26
N ALA A 581 36.06 5.88 0.01
CA ALA A 581 37.01 4.99 0.67
C ALA A 581 36.34 3.70 1.19
N GLN A 582 35.02 3.75 1.44
CA GLN A 582 34.25 2.62 1.96
C GLN A 582 32.99 2.38 1.11
N PRO A 583 33.14 1.72 -0.06
CA PRO A 583 32.01 1.38 -0.91
C PRO A 583 31.04 0.44 -0.19
N VAL A 584 29.76 0.57 -0.53
CA VAL A 584 28.70 -0.30 -0.02
C VAL A 584 28.46 -1.46 -0.99
N TRP A 585 28.31 -2.66 -0.45
CA TRP A 585 28.13 -3.89 -1.20
C TRP A 585 26.90 -4.65 -0.72
N LEU A 586 26.22 -5.31 -1.66
CA LEU A 586 25.17 -6.29 -1.39
C LEU A 586 25.76 -7.69 -1.54
N TYR A 587 25.81 -8.47 -0.47
CA TYR A 587 26.28 -9.85 -0.44
C TYR A 587 25.11 -10.85 -0.43
N TYR A 588 25.26 -11.98 -1.13
CA TYR A 588 24.28 -13.08 -1.15
C TYR A 588 24.87 -14.47 -1.47
N GLY A 589 24.05 -15.51 -1.32
CA GLY A 589 24.39 -16.90 -1.70
C GLY A 589 25.06 -17.71 -0.58
N ASN A 590 24.79 -17.38 0.68
CA ASN A 590 25.28 -18.11 1.86
C ASN A 590 24.14 -18.93 2.50
N PRO A 591 23.98 -20.23 2.19
CA PRO A 591 22.82 -21.02 2.61
C PRO A 591 22.73 -21.25 4.14
N ASP A 592 23.85 -21.15 4.84
CA ASP A 592 23.99 -21.50 6.26
C ASP A 592 23.69 -20.33 7.21
N THR A 593 23.33 -19.16 6.66
CA THR A 593 23.06 -17.96 7.47
C THR A 593 21.59 -17.86 7.89
N THR A 594 21.35 -17.17 9.01
CA THR A 594 20.01 -16.87 9.52
C THR A 594 19.52 -15.50 9.05
N THR A 595 18.22 -15.24 9.17
CA THR A 595 17.63 -13.93 8.88
C THR A 595 18.28 -12.86 9.77
N PRO A 596 18.72 -11.72 9.21
CA PRO A 596 19.30 -10.66 10.03
C PRO A 596 18.21 -10.03 10.90
N ARG A 597 18.57 -9.69 12.14
CA ARG A 597 17.69 -8.99 13.08
C ARG A 597 18.40 -7.71 13.51
N TYR A 598 17.76 -6.59 13.24
CA TYR A 598 18.25 -5.26 13.59
C TYR A 598 17.19 -4.55 14.43
N ASP A 599 17.61 -3.70 15.36
CA ASP A 599 16.71 -2.88 16.19
C ASP A 599 16.19 -1.65 15.42
N LEU A 600 15.71 -1.87 14.19
CA LEU A 600 15.19 -0.82 13.31
C LEU A 600 13.75 -0.42 13.63
N THR A 601 13.08 -1.15 14.53
CA THR A 601 11.74 -0.79 15.04
C THR A 601 11.69 0.63 15.59
N LEU A 602 12.78 1.09 16.21
CA LEU A 602 12.90 2.42 16.81
C LEU A 602 12.96 3.56 15.78
N VAL A 603 13.37 3.27 14.54
CA VAL A 603 13.53 4.26 13.46
C VAL A 603 12.68 3.93 12.23
N ALA A 604 11.84 2.90 12.28
CA ALA A 604 11.03 2.43 11.17
C ALA A 604 10.09 3.52 10.64
N GLY A 605 9.49 4.31 11.54
CA GLY A 605 8.64 5.44 11.16
C GLY A 605 9.40 6.51 10.37
N GLU A 606 10.66 6.81 10.72
CA GLU A 606 11.50 7.74 9.98
C GLU A 606 11.88 7.18 8.60
N LEU A 607 12.22 5.89 8.51
CA LEU A 607 12.56 5.23 7.24
C LEU A 607 11.36 5.14 6.28
N LEU A 608 10.13 4.99 6.82
CA LEU A 608 8.90 5.01 6.03
C LEU A 608 8.56 6.41 5.49
N LYS A 609 8.79 7.47 6.29
CA LYS A 609 8.51 8.86 5.92
C LYS A 609 9.59 9.48 5.03
N ALA A 610 10.82 9.02 5.15
CA ALA A 610 11.94 9.58 4.42
C ALA A 610 11.76 9.45 2.90
N GLU A 611 12.17 10.48 2.18
CA GLU A 611 12.39 10.37 0.75
C GLU A 611 13.52 9.37 0.48
N ARG A 612 13.30 8.47 -0.47
CA ARG A 612 14.19 7.34 -0.75
C ARG A 612 14.88 7.54 -2.08
N SER A 613 16.20 7.48 -2.08
CA SER A 613 16.99 7.45 -3.31
C SER A 613 17.06 6.02 -3.84
N THR A 614 16.70 5.83 -5.12
CA THR A 614 16.77 4.50 -5.74
C THR A 614 18.18 4.22 -6.23
N VAL A 615 18.74 3.09 -5.81
CA VAL A 615 20.08 2.63 -6.19
C VAL A 615 19.95 1.35 -7.00
N ALA A 616 20.48 1.35 -8.22
CA ALA A 616 20.64 0.14 -9.01
C ALA A 616 21.90 -0.61 -8.56
N ALA A 617 21.78 -1.91 -8.27
CA ALA A 617 22.94 -2.73 -8.01
C ALA A 617 23.79 -2.88 -9.28
N GLY A 618 25.10 -2.72 -9.14
CA GLY A 618 26.04 -2.91 -10.24
C GLY A 618 26.22 -4.37 -10.65
N PRO A 619 27.23 -4.66 -11.49
CA PRO A 619 27.50 -6.02 -11.96
C PRO A 619 27.83 -6.97 -10.81
N GLU A 620 27.45 -8.24 -10.97
CA GLU A 620 27.76 -9.29 -10.01
C GLU A 620 29.24 -9.66 -10.03
N GLU A 621 29.81 -9.82 -8.84
CA GLU A 621 31.12 -10.41 -8.61
C GLU A 621 30.96 -11.76 -7.92
N ASN A 622 31.60 -12.78 -8.49
CA ASN A 622 31.67 -14.11 -7.87
C ASN A 622 32.87 -14.17 -6.91
N LEU A 623 32.56 -14.41 -5.64
CA LEU A 623 33.51 -14.50 -4.52
C LEU A 623 33.89 -15.93 -4.18
N SER A 624 33.18 -16.92 -4.74
CA SER A 624 33.62 -18.30 -4.58
C SER A 624 35.06 -18.38 -5.06
N SER A 625 35.95 -18.82 -4.16
CA SER A 625 37.32 -19.13 -4.53
C SER A 625 37.19 -20.03 -5.76
N LYS A 626 37.84 -19.67 -6.87
CA LYS A 626 38.07 -20.64 -7.95
C LYS A 626 38.46 -21.93 -7.23
N PRO A 627 37.82 -23.07 -7.48
CA PRO A 627 38.29 -24.31 -6.89
C PRO A 627 39.78 -24.32 -7.22
N SER A 628 40.62 -24.18 -6.19
CA SER A 628 41.98 -24.64 -6.27
C SER A 628 41.76 -26.10 -6.53
N PHE A 629 41.76 -26.44 -7.82
CA PHE A 629 41.72 -27.78 -8.28
C PHE A 629 42.79 -28.46 -7.44
N VAL A 630 42.43 -29.46 -6.65
CA VAL A 630 43.38 -30.29 -5.90
C VAL A 630 44.28 -31.08 -6.88
N GLY A 631 44.24 -30.76 -8.18
CA GLY A 631 45.40 -30.81 -9.06
C GLY A 631 45.97 -29.41 -9.30
N GLU A 632 46.61 -28.82 -8.29
CA GLU A 632 47.91 -28.22 -8.58
C GLU A 632 48.70 -29.36 -9.20
N THR A 633 48.83 -29.29 -10.52
CA THR A 633 49.88 -29.99 -11.25
C THR A 633 51.13 -29.93 -10.39
N LEU A 634 51.59 -31.08 -9.91
CA LEU A 634 52.93 -31.26 -9.35
C LEU A 634 53.91 -30.73 -10.38
N ALA A 635 54.25 -29.44 -10.29
CA ALA A 635 55.19 -28.78 -11.17
C ALA A 635 56.58 -28.96 -10.55
N GLY A 636 57.49 -29.56 -11.32
CA GLY A 636 58.88 -29.81 -10.90
C GLY A 636 59.14 -31.18 -10.28
N SER A 637 60.26 -31.27 -9.55
CA SER A 637 60.88 -32.51 -9.03
C SER A 637 59.94 -33.38 -8.19
N THR A 638 58.88 -32.80 -7.62
CA THR A 638 57.87 -33.48 -6.80
C THR A 638 57.04 -34.51 -7.59
N ARG A 639 56.84 -34.32 -8.90
CA ARG A 639 56.20 -35.32 -9.78
C ARG A 639 57.04 -36.60 -9.86
N TYR A 640 58.35 -36.47 -10.01
CA TYR A 640 59.25 -37.63 -10.10
C TYR A 640 59.37 -38.37 -8.76
N ILE A 641 59.29 -37.64 -7.64
CA ILE A 641 59.31 -38.25 -6.30
C ILE A 641 58.02 -39.03 -6.04
N PHE A 642 56.86 -38.49 -6.40
CA PHE A 642 55.58 -39.19 -6.22
C PHE A 642 55.49 -40.45 -7.09
N TRP A 643 55.81 -40.35 -8.39
CA TRP A 643 55.82 -41.50 -9.29
C TRP A 643 56.92 -42.51 -8.95
N GLY A 644 58.07 -42.05 -8.45
CA GLY A 644 59.15 -42.90 -7.95
C GLY A 644 58.73 -43.67 -6.69
N ALA A 645 58.07 -43.02 -5.73
CA ALA A 645 57.53 -43.67 -4.54
C ALA A 645 56.42 -44.67 -4.89
N LEU A 646 55.53 -44.32 -5.84
CA LEU A 646 54.48 -45.23 -6.31
C LEU A 646 55.07 -46.46 -7.02
N ALA A 647 56.06 -46.27 -7.89
CA ALA A 647 56.77 -47.37 -8.54
C ALA A 647 57.49 -48.27 -7.53
N LEU A 648 58.11 -47.69 -6.51
CA LEU A 648 58.74 -48.44 -5.41
C LEU A 648 57.70 -49.29 -4.65
N VAL A 649 56.54 -48.72 -4.33
CA VAL A 649 55.44 -49.44 -3.66
C VAL A 649 54.94 -50.60 -4.51
N VAL A 650 54.78 -50.40 -5.83
CA VAL A 650 54.38 -51.45 -6.77
C VAL A 650 55.44 -52.56 -6.83
N ILE A 651 56.73 -52.22 -6.87
CA ILE A 651 57.83 -53.20 -6.87
C ILE A 651 57.85 -54.00 -5.56
N VAL A 652 57.67 -53.35 -4.41
CA VAL A 652 57.59 -54.02 -3.11
C VAL A 652 56.39 -54.96 -3.05
N LEU A 653 55.23 -54.53 -3.54
CA LEU A 653 54.03 -55.38 -3.64
C LEU A 653 54.25 -56.58 -4.55
N LEU A 654 54.88 -56.39 -5.71
CA LEU A 654 55.21 -57.49 -6.64
C LEU A 654 56.23 -58.46 -6.04
N ALA A 655 57.21 -57.98 -5.28
CA ALA A 655 58.19 -58.82 -4.58
C ALA A 655 57.54 -59.61 -3.42
N ILE A 656 56.58 -59.01 -2.72
CA ILE A 656 55.78 -59.72 -1.71
C ILE A 656 54.92 -60.78 -2.41
N MET A 657 54.24 -60.43 -3.51
CA MET A 657 53.43 -61.37 -4.28
C MET A 657 54.24 -62.55 -4.84
N SER A 658 55.47 -62.29 -5.34
CA SER A 658 56.34 -63.36 -5.84
C SER A 658 56.85 -64.28 -4.73
N ARG A 659 56.95 -63.77 -3.50
CA ARG A 659 57.31 -64.56 -2.31
C ARG A 659 56.15 -65.41 -1.78
N PHE A 660 54.91 -65.08 -2.15
CA PHE A 660 53.70 -65.86 -1.81
C PHE A 660 53.21 -66.77 -2.94
N LEU A 661 53.85 -66.77 -4.11
CA LEU A 661 53.59 -67.75 -5.16
C LEU A 661 54.30 -69.08 -4.82
N PRO A 662 53.59 -70.22 -4.70
CA PRO A 662 54.19 -71.51 -4.42
C PRO A 662 55.15 -71.91 -5.56
N LYS A 663 56.35 -72.36 -5.21
CA LYS A 663 57.31 -72.91 -6.17
C LYS A 663 56.65 -74.07 -6.92
N PRO A 664 56.79 -74.17 -8.26
CA PRO A 664 56.28 -75.31 -9.01
C PRO A 664 56.96 -76.57 -8.46
N GLY A 665 56.16 -77.48 -7.90
CA GLY A 665 56.62 -78.78 -7.45
C GLY A 665 57.21 -79.54 -8.64
N GLN A 666 58.50 -79.85 -8.55
CA GLN A 666 59.08 -80.98 -9.26
C GLN A 666 58.70 -82.26 -8.51
N GLN A 667 58.46 -83.33 -9.28
CA GLN A 667 58.22 -84.70 -8.81
C GLN A 667 59.22 -85.15 -7.74
#